data_AF-Q1JWB8-F1
#
_entry.id   AF-Q1JWB8-F1
#
_cell.length_a   1.000
_cell.length_b   1.000
_cell.length_c   1.000
_cell.angle_alpha   90.00
_cell.angle_beta   90.00
_cell.angle_gamma   90.00
#
_symmetry.space_group_name_H-M   'P 1'
#
loop_
_entity.id
_entity.type
_entity.pdbx_description
1 polymer ?
#
loop_
_entity_poly.entity_id
_entity_poly.type
_entity_poly.pdbx_seq_one_letter_code
_entity_poly.pdbx_strand_id
1 'polypeptide(L)'
;MKVKHWFSFFVVLSSILLLTACGSNSGSGGDQSAAPAEDDLGSDTDTGISYVGAATCIGCHEDFSWSSEEVADYLAGAHVIHSDHITQADAADGCLDCHDPIGDGPGLESMIDAANVPADGLAAVGCEACHGAGGDHYGVGPIPMAEPGIAECAACHDELPESHLTYHPEANNIGTNYVASRHYTASVRNEAVCSRCHTDLGGRLYKDVTTKTQLEASVFAVESDEAVQCRTCHNPHNAGGLLFEEVEDHGHVVASGEYATCTSCHMSDSGSPDDAEWMYHEDVYYRIITDTHYDDPTTTDVIEGYVVNPLSERACRDCHDVHAVEEIRADDDSSSFSNTINDQWARSGHAGKLGDIKLEVAEFYGDEIADGGLDQNRTIAQSLAIKEAGSLGADNAFPHYDWDAQNRQSCQECHTATGFKNYTADPTTYDAANNDFSHLADWAVDGDGIVTSSGQNELLYCWGCHSDNQGALYASGDNTMSYSYDGVAVVIPDIGNSNTCIHCHGGRNNVDNLKDASRSSRFEGHHGPAAGTLFSSVTHLGYEFDGQSYANVSYFHHADIGTIDADGNEVYAGTGTSGPCVGCHMADSDHTFAVVEEDEVTGEITSITSFETCAACHNTTDPAGDHYFDASVLEEEKLGFEEAIMVLENYITNTTVNTLNVDLTADSPTLDPDGNGVDEFLAYYETVAIDYYGTYQNYKYMDDEPGAYAHNRYYAKRLLFDSIDLLQHGSLTGSITIDEAVYADAAMWFGADADTNLAARP
;
A
#
# COMPACT_ATOMS: atom_id res chain seq x y z
N MET A 1 -81.45 23.83 -13.10
CA MET A 1 -81.52 23.34 -14.50
C MET A 1 -80.51 24.14 -15.34
N LYS A 2 -79.58 23.45 -16.02
CA LYS A 2 -78.74 23.91 -17.14
C LYS A 2 -77.65 25.00 -16.90
N VAL A 3 -76.53 24.65 -16.24
CA VAL A 3 -75.20 25.29 -16.50
C VAL A 3 -74.01 24.31 -16.38
N LYS A 4 -74.17 23.05 -15.97
CA LYS A 4 -73.04 22.15 -15.63
C LYS A 4 -72.52 21.20 -16.74
N HIS A 5 -73.01 21.29 -17.98
CA HIS A 5 -72.61 20.34 -19.04
C HIS A 5 -71.73 20.92 -20.15
N TRP A 6 -71.34 22.19 -20.11
CA TRP A 6 -70.51 22.81 -21.16
C TRP A 6 -69.05 23.01 -20.76
N PHE A 7 -68.71 22.96 -19.46
CA PHE A 7 -67.31 23.13 -19.01
C PHE A 7 -66.47 21.85 -19.13
N SER A 8 -67.08 20.66 -18.99
CA SER A 8 -66.37 19.38 -19.11
C SER A 8 -66.00 19.01 -20.55
N PHE A 9 -66.66 19.60 -21.55
CA PHE A 9 -66.37 19.28 -22.96
C PHE A 9 -65.19 20.09 -23.52
N PHE A 10 -64.91 21.28 -22.99
CA PHE A 10 -63.75 22.08 -23.40
C PHE A 10 -62.45 21.64 -22.71
N VAL A 11 -62.51 21.17 -21.46
CA VAL A 11 -61.31 20.69 -20.74
C VAL A 11 -60.80 19.35 -21.30
N VAL A 12 -61.70 18.48 -21.77
CA VAL A 12 -61.31 17.19 -22.39
C VAL A 12 -60.81 17.37 -23.83
N LEU A 13 -61.30 18.35 -24.59
CA LEU A 13 -60.81 18.61 -25.95
C LEU A 13 -59.42 19.31 -25.95
N SER A 14 -59.15 20.17 -24.95
CA SER A 14 -57.82 20.78 -24.77
C SER A 14 -56.75 19.81 -24.25
N SER A 15 -57.14 18.74 -23.55
CA SER A 15 -56.19 17.70 -23.11
C SER A 15 -55.91 16.64 -24.18
N ILE A 16 -56.80 16.44 -25.16
CA ILE A 16 -56.53 15.58 -26.33
C ILE A 16 -55.63 16.28 -27.36
N LEU A 17 -55.61 17.62 -27.42
CA LEU A 17 -54.72 18.39 -28.30
C LEU A 17 -53.31 18.61 -27.73
N LEU A 18 -53.09 18.37 -26.43
CA LEU A 18 -51.76 18.42 -25.79
C LEU A 18 -51.06 17.05 -25.75
N LEU A 19 -51.79 15.95 -25.98
CA LEU A 19 -51.24 14.58 -26.03
C LEU A 19 -50.84 14.14 -27.45
N THR A 20 -51.03 14.99 -28.47
CA THR A 20 -50.52 14.76 -29.84
C THR A 20 -49.27 15.56 -30.17
N ALA A 21 -48.58 16.12 -29.16
CA ALA A 21 -47.33 16.87 -29.33
C ALA A 21 -46.11 16.22 -28.64
N CYS A 22 -46.28 15.05 -28.00
CA CYS A 22 -45.17 14.22 -27.53
C CYS A 22 -45.34 12.82 -28.13
N GLY A 23 -44.77 12.62 -29.31
CA GLY A 23 -44.82 11.37 -30.05
C GLY A 23 -44.26 11.63 -31.45
N SER A 24 -43.11 11.02 -31.71
CA SER A 24 -42.21 11.17 -32.87
C SER A 24 -41.45 12.51 -32.96
N ASN A 25 -40.21 12.52 -32.45
CA ASN A 25 -39.14 13.30 -33.08
C ASN A 25 -38.85 12.66 -34.46
N SER A 26 -39.74 12.86 -35.43
CA SER A 26 -39.50 12.52 -36.84
C SER A 26 -39.07 13.78 -37.62
N GLY A 27 -38.26 14.62 -36.99
CA GLY A 27 -37.92 15.95 -37.47
C GLY A 27 -36.50 16.38 -37.10
N SER A 28 -35.52 15.47 -37.25
CA SER A 28 -34.15 15.90 -37.46
C SER A 28 -33.93 16.05 -38.96
N GLY A 29 -33.60 17.27 -39.39
CA GLY A 29 -33.25 17.60 -40.77
C GLY A 29 -31.77 17.39 -41.06
N GLY A 30 -31.15 16.38 -40.45
CA GLY A 30 -29.82 15.90 -40.85
C GLY A 30 -29.89 15.36 -42.27
N ASP A 31 -28.87 15.65 -43.06
CA ASP A 31 -28.76 15.16 -44.43
C ASP A 31 -28.65 13.63 -44.43
N GLN A 32 -29.76 12.93 -44.69
CA GLN A 32 -29.81 11.46 -44.84
C GLN A 32 -29.15 10.97 -46.14
N SER A 33 -28.19 11.72 -46.70
CA SER A 33 -27.48 11.39 -47.93
C SER A 33 -25.96 11.35 -47.82
N ALA A 34 -25.40 11.36 -46.60
CA ALA A 34 -24.08 10.78 -46.40
C ALA A 34 -24.14 9.31 -46.83
N ALA A 35 -23.33 8.95 -47.82
CA ALA A 35 -23.29 7.59 -48.35
C ALA A 35 -23.01 6.59 -47.20
N PRO A 36 -23.50 5.33 -47.27
CA PRO A 36 -22.93 4.28 -46.42
C PRO A 36 -21.40 4.33 -46.57
N ALA A 37 -20.67 3.98 -45.51
CA ALA A 37 -19.21 3.85 -45.55
C ALA A 37 -18.80 3.24 -46.91
N GLU A 38 -17.81 3.82 -47.59
CA GLU A 38 -17.43 3.38 -48.95
C GLU A 38 -17.00 1.90 -48.99
N ASP A 39 -16.79 1.29 -47.82
CA ASP A 39 -16.40 -0.08 -47.58
C ASP A 39 -17.51 -0.88 -46.84
N ASP A 40 -17.70 -2.13 -47.24
CA ASP A 40 -18.62 -3.09 -46.61
C ASP A 40 -18.06 -3.49 -45.23
N LEU A 41 -18.50 -2.82 -44.16
CA LEU A 41 -18.16 -3.10 -42.76
C LEU A 41 -18.77 -4.42 -42.25
N GLY A 42 -19.52 -5.14 -43.09
CA GLY A 42 -20.11 -6.42 -42.76
C GLY A 42 -21.39 -6.31 -41.94
N SER A 43 -21.69 -7.35 -41.16
CA SER A 43 -22.90 -7.43 -40.34
C SER A 43 -22.62 -8.24 -39.10
N ASP A 44 -23.29 -7.85 -38.02
CA ASP A 44 -23.24 -8.54 -36.74
C ASP A 44 -23.65 -10.01 -36.92
N THR A 45 -22.81 -10.93 -36.42
CA THR A 45 -22.95 -12.36 -36.71
C THR A 45 -24.15 -13.00 -36.02
N ASP A 46 -24.65 -12.39 -34.95
CA ASP A 46 -25.72 -12.94 -34.12
C ASP A 46 -27.10 -12.43 -34.57
N THR A 47 -27.17 -11.15 -34.94
CA THR A 47 -28.40 -10.45 -35.34
C THR A 47 -28.58 -10.39 -36.86
N GLY A 48 -27.48 -10.42 -37.62
CA GLY A 48 -27.47 -10.23 -39.07
C GLY A 48 -27.71 -8.78 -39.51
N ILE A 49 -27.67 -7.81 -38.59
CA ILE A 49 -27.83 -6.38 -38.85
C ILE A 49 -26.50 -5.81 -39.37
N SER A 50 -26.54 -4.98 -40.40
CA SER A 50 -25.33 -4.38 -40.99
C SER A 50 -24.79 -3.23 -40.14
N TYR A 51 -23.48 -3.13 -40.05
CA TYR A 51 -22.79 -1.98 -39.45
C TYR A 51 -22.88 -0.77 -40.39
N VAL A 52 -22.95 0.44 -39.81
CA VAL A 52 -23.03 1.71 -40.56
C VAL A 52 -21.83 2.63 -40.35
N GLY A 53 -20.99 2.34 -39.35
CA GLY A 53 -19.77 3.07 -38.99
C GLY A 53 -20.03 4.29 -38.11
N ALA A 54 -19.08 4.57 -37.20
CA ALA A 54 -19.13 5.66 -36.22
C ALA A 54 -19.25 7.04 -36.88
N ALA A 55 -18.60 7.27 -38.02
CA ALA A 55 -18.72 8.52 -38.79
C ALA A 55 -20.18 8.83 -39.18
N THR A 56 -20.97 7.80 -39.48
CA THR A 56 -22.40 7.93 -39.79
C THR A 56 -23.20 8.34 -38.55
N CYS A 57 -22.88 7.74 -37.39
CA CYS A 57 -23.49 8.07 -36.11
C CYS A 57 -23.19 9.54 -35.74
N ILE A 58 -21.92 9.95 -35.82
CA ILE A 58 -21.46 11.30 -35.49
C ILE A 58 -22.19 12.35 -36.33
N GLY A 59 -22.31 12.14 -37.65
CA GLY A 59 -23.00 13.10 -38.53
C GLY A 59 -24.47 13.35 -38.20
N CYS A 60 -25.11 12.51 -37.38
CA CYS A 60 -26.43 12.76 -36.82
C CYS A 60 -26.38 13.28 -35.38
N HIS A 61 -25.48 12.74 -34.55
CA HIS A 61 -25.46 12.95 -33.10
C HIS A 61 -24.65 14.17 -32.65
N GLU A 62 -23.74 14.69 -33.48
CA GLU A 62 -22.92 15.88 -33.16
C GLU A 62 -23.75 17.17 -33.04
N ASP A 63 -24.87 17.25 -33.75
CA ASP A 63 -25.72 18.44 -33.82
C ASP A 63 -26.86 18.45 -32.78
N PHE A 64 -27.05 17.33 -32.06
CA PHE A 64 -28.10 17.24 -31.06
C PHE A 64 -27.63 17.76 -29.71
N SER A 65 -28.43 18.63 -29.10
CA SER A 65 -28.12 19.21 -27.78
C SER A 65 -28.03 18.20 -26.63
N TRP A 66 -28.38 16.94 -26.86
CA TRP A 66 -28.33 15.86 -25.86
C TRP A 66 -27.21 14.84 -26.12
N SER A 67 -26.48 14.94 -27.23
CA SER A 67 -25.37 14.04 -27.56
C SER A 67 -24.14 14.74 -28.14
N SER A 68 -24.20 16.05 -28.40
CA SER A 68 -23.07 16.79 -28.96
C SER A 68 -21.83 16.76 -28.06
N GLU A 69 -22.04 16.75 -26.74
CA GLU A 69 -20.98 16.64 -25.73
C GLU A 69 -20.38 15.23 -25.74
N GLU A 70 -21.22 14.19 -25.68
CA GLU A 70 -20.80 12.78 -25.77
C GLU A 70 -19.99 12.49 -27.06
N VAL A 71 -20.36 13.11 -28.18
CA VAL A 71 -19.60 12.98 -29.44
C VAL A 71 -18.24 13.68 -29.36
N ALA A 72 -18.19 14.86 -28.74
CA ALA A 72 -16.94 15.59 -28.56
C ALA A 72 -15.99 14.83 -27.62
N ASP A 73 -16.52 14.30 -26.53
CA ASP A 73 -15.85 13.42 -25.59
C ASP A 73 -15.30 12.17 -26.30
N TYR A 74 -16.12 11.54 -27.14
CA TYR A 74 -15.72 10.33 -27.88
C TYR A 74 -14.55 10.57 -28.80
N LEU A 75 -14.60 11.66 -29.56
CA LEU A 75 -13.51 12.05 -30.45
C LEU A 75 -12.23 12.46 -29.70
N ALA A 76 -12.33 12.79 -28.41
CA ALA A 76 -11.19 13.16 -27.57
C ALA A 76 -10.63 11.99 -26.74
N GLY A 77 -11.43 10.94 -26.50
CA GLY A 77 -11.10 9.84 -25.59
C GLY A 77 -10.22 8.74 -26.20
N ALA A 78 -9.74 7.84 -25.34
CA ALA A 78 -8.77 6.78 -25.69
C ALA A 78 -9.33 5.70 -26.64
N HIS A 79 -10.64 5.62 -26.83
CA HIS A 79 -11.24 4.73 -27.84
C HIS A 79 -11.04 5.23 -29.27
N VAL A 80 -10.69 6.51 -29.46
CA VAL A 80 -10.35 7.09 -30.77
C VAL A 80 -8.89 7.53 -30.80
N ILE A 81 -8.42 8.19 -29.75
CA ILE A 81 -7.06 8.72 -29.64
C ILE A 81 -6.31 7.94 -28.55
N HIS A 82 -5.83 6.74 -28.89
CA HIS A 82 -4.93 5.98 -28.02
C HIS A 82 -3.45 6.16 -28.42
N SER A 83 -2.57 5.35 -27.83
CA SER A 83 -1.13 5.37 -28.11
C SER A 83 -0.81 5.19 -29.59
N ASP A 84 0.37 5.66 -30.00
CA ASP A 84 0.93 5.45 -31.34
C ASP A 84 1.45 4.01 -31.56
N HIS A 85 1.25 3.13 -30.57
CA HIS A 85 1.67 1.73 -30.61
C HIS A 85 0.73 0.86 -31.44
N ILE A 86 -0.54 1.25 -31.57
CA ILE A 86 -1.58 0.50 -32.30
C ILE A 86 -2.11 1.34 -33.46
N THR A 87 -2.19 0.73 -34.63
CA THR A 87 -2.62 1.33 -35.90
C THR A 87 -3.36 0.31 -36.76
N GLN A 88 -3.91 0.75 -37.89
CA GLN A 88 -4.51 -0.15 -38.89
C GLN A 88 -3.56 -1.24 -39.42
N ALA A 89 -2.25 -1.07 -39.29
CA ALA A 89 -1.28 -2.07 -39.75
C ALA A 89 -1.22 -3.32 -38.86
N ASP A 90 -1.71 -3.24 -37.62
CA ASP A 90 -1.53 -4.27 -36.58
C ASP A 90 -2.59 -5.39 -36.62
N ALA A 91 -3.36 -5.46 -37.72
CA ALA A 91 -4.37 -6.50 -37.97
C ALA A 91 -3.82 -7.93 -37.86
N ALA A 92 -2.54 -8.14 -38.22
CA ALA A 92 -1.93 -9.47 -38.22
C ALA A 92 -1.65 -10.00 -36.81
N ASP A 93 -1.59 -9.12 -35.81
CA ASP A 93 -1.20 -9.43 -34.43
C ASP A 93 -2.42 -9.60 -33.51
N GLY A 94 -3.64 -9.47 -34.05
CA GLY A 94 -4.91 -9.62 -33.31
C GLY A 94 -5.32 -8.39 -32.51
N CYS A 95 -4.51 -7.32 -32.50
CA CYS A 95 -4.80 -6.09 -31.76
C CYS A 95 -6.11 -5.43 -32.19
N LEU A 96 -6.44 -5.49 -33.49
CA LEU A 96 -7.68 -4.90 -34.01
C LEU A 96 -8.95 -5.62 -33.57
N ASP A 97 -8.85 -6.84 -33.01
CA ASP A 97 -10.01 -7.53 -32.44
C ASP A 97 -10.63 -6.72 -31.27
N CYS A 98 -9.84 -5.86 -30.62
CA CYS A 98 -10.28 -4.95 -29.56
C CYS A 98 -10.15 -3.47 -29.93
N HIS A 99 -9.14 -3.08 -30.72
CA HIS A 99 -8.85 -1.67 -31.01
C HIS A 99 -9.48 -1.13 -32.30
N ASP A 100 -9.98 -1.99 -33.19
CA ASP A 100 -10.88 -1.60 -34.29
C ASP A 100 -11.72 -2.80 -34.75
N PRO A 101 -12.63 -3.31 -33.91
CA PRO A 101 -13.33 -4.57 -34.15
C PRO A 101 -14.24 -4.55 -35.38
N ILE A 102 -14.61 -3.35 -35.87
CA ILE A 102 -15.51 -3.17 -37.00
C ILE A 102 -14.75 -2.69 -38.26
N GLY A 103 -13.55 -2.12 -38.10
CA GLY A 103 -12.75 -1.57 -39.19
C GLY A 103 -13.18 -0.18 -39.61
N ASP A 104 -13.85 0.59 -38.75
CA ASP A 104 -14.42 1.91 -39.07
C ASP A 104 -13.55 3.09 -38.60
N GLY A 105 -12.42 2.82 -37.94
CA GLY A 105 -11.43 3.82 -37.54
C GLY A 105 -10.97 4.78 -38.65
N PRO A 106 -10.66 4.32 -39.88
CA PRO A 106 -10.24 5.20 -40.97
C PRO A 106 -11.30 6.25 -41.36
N GLY A 107 -12.58 5.96 -41.10
CA GLY A 107 -13.68 6.89 -41.33
C GLY A 107 -13.65 8.12 -40.41
N LEU A 108 -12.95 8.04 -39.28
CA LEU A 108 -12.86 9.09 -38.27
C LEU A 108 -11.67 10.04 -38.46
N GLU A 109 -10.69 9.70 -39.32
CA GLU A 109 -9.45 10.49 -39.50
C GLU A 109 -9.70 11.97 -39.84
N SER A 110 -10.79 12.26 -40.57
CA SER A 110 -11.15 13.62 -40.96
C SER A 110 -11.81 14.46 -39.85
N MET A 111 -12.18 13.81 -38.74
CA MET A 111 -12.93 14.39 -37.62
C MET A 111 -12.03 14.71 -36.42
N ILE A 112 -10.79 14.21 -36.40
CA ILE A 112 -9.81 14.47 -35.34
C ILE A 112 -8.60 15.27 -35.84
N ASP A 113 -7.76 15.78 -34.93
CA ASP A 113 -6.53 16.48 -35.31
C ASP A 113 -5.59 15.53 -36.06
N ALA A 114 -5.05 15.98 -37.20
CA ALA A 114 -4.11 15.21 -38.00
C ALA A 114 -2.83 14.81 -37.24
N ALA A 115 -2.49 15.52 -36.15
CA ALA A 115 -1.40 15.13 -35.25
C ALA A 115 -1.70 13.84 -34.46
N ASN A 116 -2.98 13.50 -34.28
CA ASN A 116 -3.46 12.33 -33.55
C ASN A 116 -3.78 11.15 -34.47
N VAL A 117 -3.59 11.29 -35.79
CA VAL A 117 -3.78 10.21 -36.76
C VAL A 117 -2.43 9.53 -37.01
N PRO A 118 -2.27 8.24 -36.66
CA PRO A 118 -1.06 7.49 -36.95
C PRO A 118 -0.76 7.42 -38.45
N ALA A 119 0.52 7.36 -38.81
CA ALA A 119 0.95 7.34 -40.22
C ALA A 119 0.43 6.12 -40.99
N ASP A 120 0.23 5.01 -40.28
CA ASP A 120 -0.23 3.73 -40.83
C ASP A 120 -1.76 3.55 -40.76
N GLY A 121 -2.50 4.60 -40.37
CA GLY A 121 -3.97 4.63 -40.33
C GLY A 121 -4.54 4.50 -38.92
N LEU A 122 -5.68 5.16 -38.67
CA LEU A 122 -6.33 5.20 -37.36
C LEU A 122 -7.08 3.89 -37.05
N ALA A 123 -6.69 3.21 -35.98
CA ALA A 123 -7.54 2.20 -35.31
C ALA A 123 -8.42 2.93 -34.28
N ALA A 124 -9.71 2.57 -34.21
CA ALA A 124 -10.61 3.15 -33.22
C ALA A 124 -11.72 2.17 -32.85
N VAL A 125 -12.15 2.21 -31.60
CA VAL A 125 -13.35 1.49 -31.14
C VAL A 125 -14.57 2.34 -31.50
N GLY A 126 -15.24 1.98 -32.60
CA GLY A 126 -16.45 2.63 -33.10
C GLY A 126 -17.67 2.52 -32.17
N CYS A 127 -18.65 3.41 -32.31
CA CYS A 127 -19.88 3.40 -31.48
C CYS A 127 -20.61 2.04 -31.48
N GLU A 128 -20.59 1.35 -32.62
CA GLU A 128 -21.29 0.08 -32.81
C GLU A 128 -20.58 -1.11 -32.13
N ALA A 129 -19.34 -0.94 -31.64
CA ALA A 129 -18.66 -1.95 -30.83
C ALA A 129 -19.33 -2.13 -29.46
N CYS A 130 -19.88 -1.05 -28.90
CA CYS A 130 -20.59 -1.07 -27.62
C CYS A 130 -22.11 -1.12 -27.78
N HIS A 131 -22.66 -0.40 -28.76
CA HIS A 131 -24.11 -0.28 -28.93
C HIS A 131 -24.73 -1.34 -29.87
N GLY A 132 -23.88 -2.13 -30.52
CA GLY A 132 -24.27 -3.10 -31.55
C GLY A 132 -24.51 -2.45 -32.92
N ALA A 133 -24.74 -3.29 -33.94
CA ALA A 133 -24.93 -2.84 -35.31
C ALA A 133 -26.15 -1.91 -35.48
N GLY A 134 -25.89 -0.73 -36.03
CA GLY A 134 -26.81 0.39 -36.17
C GLY A 134 -27.64 0.38 -37.46
N GLY A 135 -27.51 -0.64 -38.32
CA GLY A 135 -28.25 -0.72 -39.59
C GLY A 135 -29.77 -0.55 -39.47
N ASP A 136 -30.36 -1.09 -38.40
CA ASP A 136 -31.78 -0.90 -38.10
C ASP A 136 -32.09 0.47 -37.47
N HIS A 137 -31.14 1.05 -36.72
CA HIS A 137 -31.26 2.37 -36.09
C HIS A 137 -31.19 3.50 -37.14
N TYR A 138 -30.27 3.40 -38.09
CA TYR A 138 -30.12 4.26 -39.27
C TYR A 138 -31.40 4.25 -40.16
N GLY A 139 -32.30 3.28 -39.94
CA GLY A 139 -33.54 3.06 -40.67
C GLY A 139 -34.85 3.21 -39.86
N VAL A 140 -34.88 3.95 -38.74
CA VAL A 140 -36.05 4.24 -37.86
C VAL A 140 -36.30 3.25 -36.69
N GLY A 141 -35.40 2.31 -36.40
CA GLY A 141 -35.48 1.37 -35.26
C GLY A 141 -34.70 1.81 -34.00
N PRO A 142 -34.90 1.14 -32.84
CA PRO A 142 -34.01 1.32 -31.69
C PRO A 142 -32.61 0.76 -32.00
N ILE A 143 -31.58 1.32 -31.36
CA ILE A 143 -30.25 0.72 -31.36
C ILE A 143 -30.28 -0.58 -30.53
N PRO A 144 -29.54 -1.64 -30.90
CA PRO A 144 -29.61 -2.93 -30.21
C PRO A 144 -29.33 -2.83 -28.70
N MET A 145 -28.30 -2.08 -28.32
CA MET A 145 -27.90 -1.88 -26.93
C MET A 145 -27.82 -0.40 -26.59
N ALA A 146 -28.94 0.16 -26.14
CA ALA A 146 -29.00 1.56 -25.74
C ALA A 146 -28.19 1.86 -24.46
N GLU A 147 -28.03 0.86 -23.59
CA GLU A 147 -27.28 0.95 -22.33
C GLU A 147 -26.30 -0.24 -22.26
N PRO A 148 -25.08 -0.08 -22.83
CA PRO A 148 -24.05 -1.14 -22.83
C PRO A 148 -23.69 -1.53 -21.39
N GLY A 149 -23.84 -2.81 -21.05
CA GLY A 149 -23.49 -3.39 -19.76
C GLY A 149 -22.05 -3.90 -19.71
N ILE A 150 -21.78 -4.70 -18.68
CA ILE A 150 -20.42 -5.22 -18.42
C ILE A 150 -19.94 -6.12 -19.55
N ALA A 151 -20.84 -6.88 -20.19
CA ALA A 151 -20.46 -7.82 -21.25
C ALA A 151 -19.82 -7.11 -22.45
N GLU A 152 -20.28 -5.90 -22.76
CA GLU A 152 -19.75 -5.09 -23.84
C GLU A 152 -18.36 -4.56 -23.52
N CYS A 153 -18.12 -4.14 -22.27
CA CYS A 153 -16.80 -3.71 -21.81
C CYS A 153 -15.81 -4.88 -21.73
N ALA A 154 -16.24 -5.99 -21.12
CA ALA A 154 -15.42 -7.18 -20.89
C ALA A 154 -15.07 -7.96 -22.17
N ALA A 155 -15.70 -7.64 -23.30
CA ALA A 155 -15.29 -8.17 -24.60
C ALA A 155 -13.84 -7.81 -24.95
N CYS A 156 -13.35 -6.67 -24.45
CA CYS A 156 -11.99 -6.19 -24.63
C CYS A 156 -11.21 -6.01 -23.30
N HIS A 157 -11.90 -5.73 -22.19
CA HIS A 157 -11.30 -5.43 -20.88
C HIS A 157 -11.47 -6.58 -19.87
N ASP A 158 -10.99 -7.77 -20.22
CA ASP A 158 -10.94 -8.92 -19.32
C ASP A 158 -9.57 -9.60 -19.42
N GLU A 159 -9.46 -10.86 -19.81
CA GLU A 159 -8.15 -11.52 -19.97
C GLU A 159 -7.36 -10.94 -21.15
N LEU A 160 -6.25 -10.28 -20.85
CA LEU A 160 -5.38 -9.63 -21.83
C LEU A 160 -4.10 -10.45 -22.08
N PRO A 161 -3.54 -10.43 -23.31
CA PRO A 161 -2.31 -11.13 -23.61
C PRO A 161 -1.10 -10.47 -22.93
N GLU A 162 -0.07 -11.24 -22.61
CA GLU A 162 1.19 -10.76 -21.98
C GLU A 162 1.82 -9.56 -22.73
N SER A 163 1.71 -9.54 -24.06
CA SER A 163 2.19 -8.44 -24.89
C SER A 163 1.51 -7.11 -24.58
N HIS A 164 0.26 -7.14 -24.08
CA HIS A 164 -0.48 -5.96 -23.65
C HIS A 164 -0.08 -5.52 -22.23
N LEU A 165 0.15 -6.48 -21.31
CA LEU A 165 0.46 -6.22 -19.91
C LEU A 165 1.78 -5.47 -19.69
N THR A 166 2.69 -5.54 -20.66
CA THR A 166 3.92 -4.73 -20.66
C THR A 166 3.64 -3.22 -20.66
N TYR A 167 2.51 -2.79 -21.22
CA TYR A 167 2.13 -1.39 -21.33
C TYR A 167 1.01 -1.01 -20.35
N HIS A 168 0.12 -1.95 -20.06
CA HIS A 168 -1.05 -1.75 -19.20
C HIS A 168 -1.23 -2.94 -18.24
N PRO A 169 -0.37 -3.09 -17.22
CA PRO A 169 -0.40 -4.24 -16.31
C PRO A 169 -1.67 -4.31 -15.43
N GLU A 170 -2.28 -3.15 -15.17
CA GLU A 170 -3.51 -2.99 -14.37
C GLU A 170 -4.79 -3.28 -15.18
N ALA A 171 -4.68 -3.42 -16.50
CA ALA A 171 -5.85 -3.62 -17.36
C ALA A 171 -6.34 -5.08 -17.40
N ASN A 172 -5.58 -6.01 -16.82
CA ASN A 172 -5.87 -7.43 -16.91
C ASN A 172 -7.04 -7.84 -16.02
N ASN A 173 -7.90 -8.70 -16.54
CA ASN A 173 -9.03 -9.32 -15.86
C ASN A 173 -10.04 -8.33 -15.26
N ILE A 174 -10.11 -7.07 -15.74
CA ILE A 174 -11.01 -6.05 -15.18
C ILE A 174 -12.46 -6.55 -15.13
N GLY A 175 -12.97 -7.15 -16.22
CA GLY A 175 -14.32 -7.70 -16.29
C GLY A 175 -14.57 -8.79 -15.25
N THR A 176 -13.65 -9.76 -15.14
CA THR A 176 -13.70 -10.84 -14.15
C THR A 176 -13.62 -10.31 -12.72
N ASN A 177 -12.71 -9.38 -12.47
CA ASN A 177 -12.52 -8.74 -11.16
C ASN A 177 -13.79 -7.99 -10.73
N TYR A 178 -14.36 -7.19 -11.64
CA TYR A 178 -15.57 -6.44 -11.38
C TYR A 178 -16.77 -7.36 -11.11
N VAL A 179 -16.94 -8.45 -11.86
CA VAL A 179 -18.01 -9.43 -11.60
C VAL A 179 -17.85 -10.13 -10.25
N ALA A 180 -16.62 -10.29 -9.77
CA ALA A 180 -16.38 -10.80 -8.43
C ALA A 180 -16.78 -9.74 -7.37
N SER A 181 -16.59 -8.45 -7.65
CA SER A 181 -16.72 -7.34 -6.69
C SER A 181 -18.09 -7.21 -6.00
N ARG A 182 -18.10 -6.44 -4.90
CA ARG A 182 -19.32 -6.06 -4.18
C ARG A 182 -20.20 -5.08 -4.96
N HIS A 183 -19.64 -4.29 -5.88
CA HIS A 183 -20.43 -3.42 -6.74
C HIS A 183 -21.34 -4.19 -7.68
N TYR A 184 -20.85 -5.30 -8.24
CA TYR A 184 -21.66 -6.18 -9.09
C TYR A 184 -22.77 -6.89 -8.33
N THR A 185 -22.50 -7.31 -7.09
CA THR A 185 -23.46 -8.03 -6.25
C THR A 185 -24.34 -7.11 -5.37
N ALA A 186 -24.15 -5.80 -5.45
CA ALA A 186 -24.87 -4.82 -4.67
C ALA A 186 -26.39 -4.88 -4.94
N SER A 187 -27.18 -4.66 -3.88
CA SER A 187 -28.63 -4.61 -4.04
C SER A 187 -29.05 -3.34 -4.79
N VAL A 188 -29.82 -3.49 -5.88
CA VAL A 188 -30.47 -2.37 -6.57
C VAL A 188 -31.53 -1.73 -5.65
N ARG A 189 -31.45 -0.40 -5.47
CA ARG A 189 -32.42 0.37 -4.66
C ARG A 189 -32.95 1.56 -5.47
N ASN A 190 -34.10 1.39 -6.10
CA ASN A 190 -34.74 2.42 -6.93
C ASN A 190 -35.48 3.49 -6.09
N GLU A 191 -35.58 3.32 -4.77
CA GLU A 191 -36.18 4.34 -3.90
C GLU A 191 -35.33 5.62 -3.90
N ALA A 192 -35.98 6.79 -3.74
CA ALA A 192 -35.40 8.13 -3.91
C ALA A 192 -33.92 8.29 -3.51
N VAL A 193 -33.64 8.68 -2.26
CA VAL A 193 -32.27 8.94 -1.77
C VAL A 193 -31.31 7.75 -1.98
N CYS A 194 -31.84 6.53 -2.10
CA CYS A 194 -31.05 5.31 -2.28
C CYS A 194 -30.54 5.17 -3.71
N SER A 195 -31.32 5.60 -4.70
CA SER A 195 -31.01 5.42 -6.12
C SER A 195 -29.71 6.10 -6.55
N ARG A 196 -29.32 7.20 -5.89
CA ARG A 196 -28.04 7.87 -6.12
C ARG A 196 -26.84 6.93 -5.96
N CYS A 197 -26.86 6.02 -4.99
CA CYS A 197 -25.68 5.19 -4.68
C CYS A 197 -25.86 3.72 -5.09
N HIS A 198 -27.10 3.24 -5.19
CA HIS A 198 -27.40 1.82 -5.41
C HIS A 198 -27.88 1.49 -6.83
N THR A 199 -27.74 2.43 -7.78
CA THR A 199 -28.10 2.22 -9.18
C THR A 199 -27.15 2.95 -10.10
N ASP A 200 -26.86 2.37 -11.27
CA ASP A 200 -26.02 3.01 -12.28
C ASP A 200 -26.59 4.37 -12.73
N LEU A 201 -27.87 4.35 -13.12
CA LEU A 201 -28.51 5.55 -13.66
C LEU A 201 -28.63 6.65 -12.60
N GLY A 202 -28.93 6.30 -11.35
CA GLY A 202 -29.01 7.27 -10.26
C GLY A 202 -27.64 7.88 -9.92
N GLY A 203 -26.57 7.09 -9.92
CA GLY A 203 -25.20 7.60 -9.70
C GLY A 203 -24.80 8.65 -10.72
N ARG A 204 -25.07 8.40 -12.02
CA ARG A 204 -24.79 9.36 -13.09
C ARG A 204 -25.70 10.59 -13.06
N LEU A 205 -27.02 10.40 -12.87
CA LEU A 205 -27.99 11.50 -12.87
C LEU A 205 -27.83 12.45 -11.68
N TYR A 206 -27.40 11.93 -10.53
CA TYR A 206 -27.29 12.68 -9.29
C TYR A 206 -25.85 12.89 -8.82
N LYS A 207 -24.87 12.79 -9.73
CA LYS A 207 -23.45 12.99 -9.42
C LYS A 207 -23.17 14.34 -8.74
N ASP A 208 -23.85 15.40 -9.16
CA ASP A 208 -23.67 16.76 -8.60
C ASP A 208 -24.41 16.99 -7.26
N VAL A 209 -25.06 15.95 -6.72
CA VAL A 209 -25.66 15.96 -5.37
C VAL A 209 -24.60 15.47 -4.40
N THR A 210 -23.98 16.37 -3.63
CA THR A 210 -22.79 16.06 -2.82
C THR A 210 -23.02 16.21 -1.32
N THR A 211 -24.17 16.71 -0.87
CA THR A 211 -24.48 16.82 0.57
C THR A 211 -25.76 16.08 0.94
N LYS A 212 -25.87 15.69 2.22
CA LYS A 212 -27.09 15.07 2.78
C LYS A 212 -28.34 15.94 2.53
N THR A 213 -28.20 17.24 2.76
CA THR A 213 -29.31 18.20 2.55
C THR A 213 -29.75 18.23 1.09
N GLN A 214 -28.81 18.20 0.14
CA GLN A 214 -29.15 18.13 -1.28
C GLN A 214 -29.82 16.79 -1.60
N LEU A 215 -29.24 15.67 -1.14
CA LEU A 215 -29.78 14.32 -1.34
C LEU A 215 -31.24 14.21 -0.91
N GLU A 216 -31.56 14.66 0.30
CA GLU A 216 -32.93 14.64 0.84
C GLU A 216 -33.89 15.58 0.10
N ALA A 217 -33.38 16.63 -0.56
CA ALA A 217 -34.19 17.67 -1.18
C ALA A 217 -34.40 17.51 -2.69
N SER A 218 -33.47 16.88 -3.42
CA SER A 218 -33.43 16.90 -4.89
C SER A 218 -33.48 15.53 -5.56
N VAL A 219 -33.26 14.44 -4.82
CA VAL A 219 -33.18 13.10 -5.40
C VAL A 219 -34.56 12.44 -5.42
N PHE A 220 -34.93 11.90 -6.59
CA PHE A 220 -36.18 11.20 -6.83
C PHE A 220 -35.91 9.73 -7.13
N ALA A 221 -36.94 8.89 -7.04
CA ALA A 221 -36.83 7.50 -7.44
C ALA A 221 -36.46 7.42 -8.94
N VAL A 222 -35.44 6.65 -9.24
CA VAL A 222 -34.97 6.35 -10.59
C VAL A 222 -35.08 4.85 -10.78
N GLU A 223 -35.83 4.42 -11.79
CA GLU A 223 -35.90 3.01 -12.15
C GLU A 223 -34.63 2.64 -12.92
N SER A 224 -33.86 1.73 -12.35
CA SER A 224 -32.72 1.06 -12.97
C SER A 224 -32.88 -0.45 -12.74
N ASP A 225 -32.55 -1.25 -13.73
CA ASP A 225 -32.45 -2.71 -13.57
C ASP A 225 -31.06 -3.12 -13.08
N GLU A 226 -30.09 -2.20 -13.14
CA GLU A 226 -28.69 -2.43 -12.81
C GLU A 226 -28.25 -1.66 -11.55
N ALA A 227 -27.38 -2.29 -10.77
CA ALA A 227 -26.66 -1.66 -9.65
C ALA A 227 -25.53 -0.75 -10.20
N VAL A 228 -24.44 -0.56 -9.45
CA VAL A 228 -23.24 0.14 -9.93
C VAL A 228 -22.63 -0.63 -11.11
N GLN A 229 -22.28 0.04 -12.20
CA GLN A 229 -21.69 -0.51 -13.44
C GLN A 229 -20.38 0.20 -13.78
N CYS A 230 -19.61 -0.27 -14.77
CA CYS A 230 -18.38 0.40 -15.23
C CYS A 230 -18.64 1.89 -15.56
N ARG A 231 -19.70 2.16 -16.31
CA ARG A 231 -20.14 3.52 -16.70
C ARG A 231 -20.66 4.37 -15.54
N THR A 232 -20.88 3.78 -14.35
CA THR A 232 -21.21 4.56 -13.16
C THR A 232 -19.98 5.34 -12.69
N CYS A 233 -18.78 4.78 -12.87
CA CYS A 233 -17.51 5.39 -12.45
C CYS A 233 -16.73 5.99 -13.62
N HIS A 234 -16.88 5.43 -14.82
CA HIS A 234 -16.20 5.88 -16.03
C HIS A 234 -17.13 6.67 -16.94
N ASN A 235 -16.57 7.62 -17.69
CA ASN A 235 -17.26 8.19 -18.84
C ASN A 235 -17.07 7.24 -20.04
N PRO A 236 -18.10 6.49 -20.48
CA PRO A 236 -17.95 5.53 -21.58
C PRO A 236 -17.72 6.22 -22.93
N HIS A 237 -18.09 7.50 -23.04
CA HIS A 237 -17.82 8.30 -24.23
C HIS A 237 -16.54 9.10 -24.12
N ASN A 238 -15.86 9.15 -22.97
CA ASN A 238 -14.48 9.65 -22.89
C ASN A 238 -13.63 8.56 -22.27
N ALA A 239 -13.25 7.53 -23.03
CA ALA A 239 -12.47 6.42 -22.50
C ALA A 239 -11.15 6.93 -21.87
N GLY A 240 -10.90 6.58 -20.61
CA GLY A 240 -9.85 7.17 -19.76
C GLY A 240 -10.37 8.25 -18.81
N GLY A 241 -11.55 8.80 -19.06
CA GLY A 241 -12.27 9.72 -18.19
C GLY A 241 -13.12 9.02 -17.12
N LEU A 242 -13.34 9.73 -16.03
CA LEU A 242 -14.14 9.28 -14.89
C LEU A 242 -15.47 10.05 -14.82
N LEU A 243 -16.35 9.64 -13.90
CA LEU A 243 -17.64 10.31 -13.64
C LEU A 243 -17.43 11.78 -13.25
N PHE A 244 -16.33 12.05 -12.56
CA PHE A 244 -15.87 13.39 -12.22
C PHE A 244 -14.53 13.67 -12.87
N GLU A 245 -14.40 14.88 -13.41
CA GLU A 245 -13.11 15.46 -13.76
C GLU A 245 -12.39 15.97 -12.50
N GLU A 246 -11.18 16.49 -12.70
CA GLU A 246 -10.46 17.19 -11.64
C GLU A 246 -11.28 18.36 -11.09
N VAL A 247 -11.25 18.52 -9.77
CA VAL A 247 -11.92 19.62 -9.08
C VAL A 247 -10.91 20.74 -8.87
N GLU A 248 -11.21 21.92 -9.41
CA GLU A 248 -10.41 23.13 -9.20
C GLU A 248 -11.06 24.10 -8.21
N ASP A 249 -10.27 24.68 -7.32
CA ASP A 249 -10.62 25.89 -6.56
C ASP A 249 -9.66 27.04 -6.90
N HIS A 250 -10.21 28.18 -7.30
CA HIS A 250 -9.45 29.38 -7.70
C HIS A 250 -8.33 29.13 -8.74
N GLY A 251 -8.47 28.12 -9.61
CA GLY A 251 -7.48 27.74 -10.62
C GLY A 251 -6.36 26.84 -10.11
N HIS A 252 -6.58 26.19 -8.96
CA HIS A 252 -5.72 25.16 -8.40
C HIS A 252 -6.51 23.86 -8.27
N VAL A 253 -5.93 22.74 -8.71
CA VAL A 253 -6.52 21.42 -8.48
C VAL A 253 -6.53 21.14 -6.99
N VAL A 254 -7.70 20.75 -6.46
CA VAL A 254 -7.92 20.38 -5.05
C VAL A 254 -8.35 18.93 -4.88
N ALA A 255 -8.78 18.27 -5.97
CA ALA A 255 -9.00 16.84 -6.02
C ALA A 255 -8.85 16.32 -7.47
N SER A 256 -8.25 15.15 -7.63
CA SER A 256 -8.21 14.42 -8.90
C SER A 256 -9.59 13.86 -9.24
N GLY A 257 -9.79 13.50 -10.50
CA GLY A 257 -11.02 12.84 -10.94
C GLY A 257 -11.28 11.51 -10.22
N GLU A 258 -10.23 10.74 -9.90
CA GLU A 258 -10.37 9.49 -9.14
C GLU A 258 -10.83 9.76 -7.71
N TYR A 259 -10.13 10.64 -6.99
CA TYR A 259 -10.51 10.99 -5.63
C TYR A 259 -11.95 11.52 -5.58
N ALA A 260 -12.32 12.45 -6.47
CA ALA A 260 -13.67 13.00 -6.53
C ALA A 260 -14.73 11.91 -6.85
N THR A 261 -14.42 10.99 -7.76
CA THR A 261 -15.33 9.91 -8.14
C THR A 261 -15.58 8.94 -7.00
N CYS A 262 -14.52 8.43 -6.36
CA CYS A 262 -14.63 7.44 -5.29
C CYS A 262 -15.33 8.05 -4.06
N THR A 263 -14.90 9.25 -3.65
CA THR A 263 -15.41 9.90 -2.42
C THR A 263 -16.83 10.44 -2.55
N SER A 264 -17.35 10.58 -3.78
CA SER A 264 -18.78 10.88 -4.00
C SER A 264 -19.72 9.79 -3.47
N CYS A 265 -19.24 8.55 -3.35
CA CYS A 265 -19.98 7.38 -2.86
C CYS A 265 -19.43 6.89 -1.51
N HIS A 266 -18.11 6.80 -1.36
CA HIS A 266 -17.44 6.29 -0.16
C HIS A 266 -17.23 7.36 0.93
N MET A 267 -17.67 8.59 0.65
CA MET A 267 -17.71 9.78 1.54
C MET A 267 -16.33 10.21 2.07
N SER A 268 -15.86 11.40 1.68
CA SER A 268 -14.64 12.02 2.22
C SER A 268 -14.88 13.11 3.27
N ASP A 269 -13.82 13.40 4.02
CA ASP A 269 -13.71 14.31 5.17
C ASP A 269 -13.63 15.81 4.84
N SER A 270 -14.55 16.39 4.07
CA SER A 270 -14.60 17.86 4.01
C SER A 270 -15.21 18.47 5.29
N GLY A 271 -14.70 18.11 6.47
CA GLY A 271 -15.04 18.75 7.72
C GLY A 271 -14.69 17.90 8.94
N SER A 272 -13.84 18.47 9.79
CA SER A 272 -13.79 18.36 11.27
C SER A 272 -14.70 17.30 11.92
N PRO A 273 -14.25 16.62 13.00
CA PRO A 273 -15.12 15.76 13.83
C PRO A 273 -16.45 16.40 14.29
N ASP A 274 -16.62 17.72 14.13
CA ASP A 274 -17.83 18.49 14.41
C ASP A 274 -18.86 18.60 13.27
N ASP A 275 -18.52 18.37 11.98
CA ASP A 275 -19.46 18.57 10.86
C ASP A 275 -20.09 17.25 10.42
N ALA A 276 -21.19 16.92 11.10
CA ALA A 276 -22.08 15.78 10.84
C ALA A 276 -22.82 15.82 9.47
N GLU A 277 -22.11 16.08 8.36
CA GLU A 277 -22.64 16.03 6.99
C GLU A 277 -22.34 14.71 6.26
N TRP A 278 -22.08 13.61 6.98
CA TRP A 278 -22.08 12.27 6.37
C TRP A 278 -23.44 12.01 5.70
N MET A 279 -23.42 11.59 4.42
CA MET A 279 -24.64 11.49 3.61
C MET A 279 -25.59 10.43 4.19
N TYR A 280 -25.15 9.18 4.26
CA TYR A 280 -25.87 8.01 4.81
C TYR A 280 -24.86 6.92 5.22
N HIS A 281 -25.27 5.99 6.10
CA HIS A 281 -24.45 4.89 6.65
C HIS A 281 -23.40 5.34 7.70
N GLU A 282 -23.67 6.46 8.38
CA GLU A 282 -22.88 6.97 9.50
C GLU A 282 -22.66 5.98 10.66
N ASP A 283 -23.59 5.05 10.81
CA ASP A 283 -23.61 3.98 11.81
C ASP A 283 -22.80 2.74 11.39
N VAL A 284 -22.23 2.75 10.19
CA VAL A 284 -21.49 1.61 9.63
C VAL A 284 -20.07 2.06 9.28
N TYR A 285 -19.20 2.11 10.30
CA TYR A 285 -17.84 2.67 10.19
C TYR A 285 -16.97 2.04 9.10
N TYR A 286 -17.16 0.75 8.76
CA TYR A 286 -16.35 0.10 7.72
C TYR A 286 -16.76 0.45 6.28
N ARG A 287 -17.81 1.27 6.11
CA ARG A 287 -18.28 1.73 4.80
C ARG A 287 -17.86 3.17 4.47
N ILE A 288 -17.10 3.82 5.36
CA ILE A 288 -16.65 5.20 5.21
C ILE A 288 -15.12 5.21 5.07
N ILE A 289 -14.60 5.96 4.09
CA ILE A 289 -13.15 5.95 3.82
C ILE A 289 -12.35 6.46 5.03
N THR A 290 -12.94 7.38 5.80
CA THR A 290 -12.31 8.05 6.94
C THR A 290 -12.11 7.16 8.16
N ASP A 291 -12.51 5.88 8.13
CA ASP A 291 -12.24 4.97 9.24
C ASP A 291 -10.73 4.72 9.42
N THR A 292 -10.03 4.61 8.30
CA THR A 292 -8.61 4.27 8.18
C THR A 292 -7.85 5.24 7.30
N HIS A 293 -8.52 6.13 6.56
CA HIS A 293 -7.91 7.08 5.62
C HIS A 293 -8.13 8.53 6.05
N TYR A 294 -7.89 8.82 7.33
CA TYR A 294 -7.96 10.15 7.90
C TYR A 294 -7.01 10.27 9.10
N ASP A 295 -6.25 11.35 9.15
CA ASP A 295 -5.37 11.73 10.26
C ASP A 295 -5.73 13.15 10.69
N ASP A 296 -5.99 13.40 11.97
CA ASP A 296 -6.38 14.74 12.42
C ASP A 296 -5.14 15.64 12.56
N PRO A 297 -5.02 16.75 11.80
CA PRO A 297 -3.85 17.63 11.88
C PRO A 297 -3.69 18.31 13.25
N THR A 298 -4.66 18.18 14.15
CA THR A 298 -4.58 18.72 15.51
C THR A 298 -4.05 17.72 16.54
N THR A 299 -3.88 16.43 16.19
CA THR A 299 -3.45 15.33 17.09
C THR A 299 -2.03 14.83 16.79
N THR A 300 -1.03 15.70 16.93
CA THR A 300 0.39 15.45 16.54
C THR A 300 1.10 14.23 17.16
N ASP A 301 0.53 13.58 18.18
CA ASP A 301 1.12 12.42 18.88
C ASP A 301 0.40 11.09 18.56
N VAL A 302 -0.60 11.14 17.67
CA VAL A 302 -1.45 10.03 17.24
C VAL A 302 -1.48 10.03 15.72
N ILE A 303 -1.46 8.87 15.09
CA ILE A 303 -1.84 8.74 13.68
C ILE A 303 -3.14 7.95 13.61
N GLU A 304 -4.26 8.60 13.30
CA GLU A 304 -5.57 7.92 13.24
C GLU A 304 -5.77 7.11 11.95
N GLY A 305 -5.03 7.44 10.90
CA GLY A 305 -5.22 6.85 9.59
C GLY A 305 -4.20 7.31 8.55
N TYR A 306 -4.29 6.73 7.37
CA TYR A 306 -3.50 7.11 6.21
C TYR A 306 -4.01 8.43 5.62
N VAL A 307 -3.12 9.39 5.37
CA VAL A 307 -3.48 10.60 4.64
C VAL A 307 -3.49 10.32 3.15
N VAL A 308 -4.68 10.31 2.54
CA VAL A 308 -4.83 10.17 1.09
C VAL A 308 -4.34 11.44 0.43
N ASN A 309 -3.57 11.31 -0.66
CA ASN A 309 -3.24 12.44 -1.51
C ASN A 309 -4.40 12.72 -2.50
N PRO A 310 -5.28 13.71 -2.25
CA PRO A 310 -6.42 13.95 -3.12
C PRO A 310 -6.00 14.46 -4.50
N LEU A 311 -4.77 14.94 -4.66
CA LEU A 311 -4.24 15.45 -5.93
C LEU A 311 -3.68 14.34 -6.83
N SER A 312 -3.46 13.14 -6.29
CA SER A 312 -2.98 12.02 -7.09
C SER A 312 -4.09 11.56 -8.04
N GLU A 313 -3.79 11.48 -9.33
CA GLU A 313 -4.66 10.81 -10.31
C GLU A 313 -4.85 9.31 -10.00
N ARG A 314 -4.06 8.78 -9.05
CA ARG A 314 -4.05 7.39 -8.57
C ARG A 314 -4.32 7.29 -7.05
N ALA A 315 -4.95 8.31 -6.46
CA ALA A 315 -5.21 8.43 -5.02
C ALA A 315 -5.71 7.15 -4.33
N CYS A 316 -6.52 6.34 -5.02
CA CYS A 316 -7.04 5.08 -4.49
C CYS A 316 -6.32 3.88 -5.10
N ARG A 317 -6.10 3.86 -6.41
CA ARG A 317 -5.51 2.69 -7.10
C ARG A 317 -4.00 2.54 -6.94
N ASP A 318 -3.34 3.41 -6.18
CA ASP A 318 -1.97 3.22 -5.74
C ASP A 318 -1.83 2.06 -4.74
N CYS A 319 -2.91 1.73 -4.02
CA CYS A 319 -2.95 0.62 -3.06
C CYS A 319 -4.03 -0.43 -3.39
N HIS A 320 -5.06 -0.04 -4.15
CA HIS A 320 -6.27 -0.82 -4.32
C HIS A 320 -6.46 -1.30 -5.77
N ASP A 321 -6.89 -2.55 -5.98
CA ASP A 321 -7.55 -2.93 -7.24
C ASP A 321 -9.03 -2.55 -7.13
N VAL A 322 -9.34 -1.35 -7.60
CA VAL A 322 -10.68 -0.75 -7.55
C VAL A 322 -11.74 -1.53 -8.35
N HIS A 323 -11.32 -2.50 -9.18
CA HIS A 323 -12.23 -3.36 -9.91
C HIS A 323 -12.47 -4.69 -9.20
N ALA A 324 -11.61 -5.14 -8.29
CA ALA A 324 -11.70 -6.47 -7.70
C ALA A 324 -12.58 -6.56 -6.44
N VAL A 325 -12.73 -7.80 -5.95
CA VAL A 325 -13.12 -8.03 -4.55
C VAL A 325 -11.94 -7.65 -3.68
N GLU A 326 -11.96 -6.43 -3.20
CA GLU A 326 -11.41 -6.17 -1.89
C GLU A 326 -12.54 -6.47 -0.92
N GLU A 327 -12.40 -7.51 -0.11
CA GLU A 327 -13.36 -7.77 0.96
C GLU A 327 -13.30 -6.61 1.96
N ILE A 328 -14.00 -5.52 1.65
CA ILE A 328 -14.47 -4.60 2.67
C ILE A 328 -15.32 -5.46 3.60
N ARG A 329 -14.78 -5.74 4.78
CA ARG A 329 -15.36 -6.43 5.95
C ARG A 329 -16.75 -6.99 5.67
N ALA A 330 -16.87 -8.32 5.61
CA ALA A 330 -18.10 -8.98 5.22
C ALA A 330 -19.32 -8.34 5.90
N ASP A 331 -20.35 -8.03 5.12
CA ASP A 331 -21.60 -7.39 5.60
C ASP A 331 -22.29 -8.19 6.74
N ASP A 332 -21.83 -9.40 7.07
CA ASP A 332 -22.30 -10.22 8.20
C ASP A 332 -21.33 -10.27 9.39
N ASP A 333 -20.10 -9.75 9.27
CA ASP A 333 -19.10 -9.77 10.33
C ASP A 333 -18.28 -8.47 10.41
N SER A 334 -18.70 -7.57 11.30
CA SER A 334 -17.94 -6.35 11.65
C SER A 334 -16.75 -6.58 12.59
N SER A 335 -16.45 -7.86 12.90
CA SER A 335 -15.40 -8.31 13.82
C SER A 335 -14.26 -9.07 13.15
N SER A 336 -14.22 -9.15 11.82
CA SER A 336 -13.06 -9.71 11.12
C SER A 336 -12.56 -8.80 10.00
N PHE A 337 -11.24 -8.63 9.97
CA PHE A 337 -10.52 -8.27 8.75
C PHE A 337 -10.42 -9.54 7.88
N SER A 338 -10.52 -9.37 6.57
CA SER A 338 -10.27 -10.43 5.61
C SER A 338 -8.77 -10.78 5.56
N ASN A 339 -8.41 -11.82 4.81
CA ASN A 339 -7.02 -12.14 4.49
C ASN A 339 -6.53 -11.45 3.19
N THR A 340 -7.11 -10.30 2.83
CA THR A 340 -6.60 -9.51 1.70
C THR A 340 -5.30 -8.82 2.06
N ILE A 341 -4.52 -8.44 1.04
CA ILE A 341 -3.22 -7.76 1.22
C ILE A 341 -3.38 -6.43 1.97
N ASN A 342 -4.43 -5.65 1.67
CA ASN A 342 -4.69 -4.36 2.32
C ASN A 342 -4.99 -4.54 3.82
N ASP A 343 -5.72 -5.60 4.18
CA ASP A 343 -6.05 -5.94 5.56
C ASP A 343 -4.81 -6.46 6.33
N GLN A 344 -4.00 -7.31 5.70
CA GLN A 344 -2.70 -7.73 6.23
C GLN A 344 -1.79 -6.52 6.49
N TRP A 345 -1.70 -5.61 5.50
CA TRP A 345 -0.90 -4.40 5.62
C TRP A 345 -1.39 -3.53 6.78
N ALA A 346 -2.69 -3.26 6.89
CA ALA A 346 -3.26 -2.44 7.96
C ALA A 346 -2.96 -2.97 9.38
N ARG A 347 -2.74 -4.27 9.51
CA ARG A 347 -2.40 -4.94 10.78
C ARG A 347 -0.89 -5.06 11.01
N SER A 348 -0.08 -4.69 10.03
CA SER A 348 1.37 -4.71 10.13
C SER A 348 1.91 -3.58 11.03
N GLY A 349 3.15 -3.73 11.51
CA GLY A 349 3.85 -2.66 12.22
C GLY A 349 4.13 -1.42 11.34
N HIS A 350 4.27 -1.61 10.02
CA HIS A 350 4.48 -0.53 9.05
C HIS A 350 3.25 0.38 8.89
N ALA A 351 2.07 -0.17 9.11
CA ALA A 351 0.80 0.53 9.12
C ALA A 351 0.38 1.03 10.52
N GLY A 352 1.28 1.03 11.52
CA GLY A 352 0.88 1.45 12.86
C GLY A 352 -0.01 0.46 13.60
N LYS A 353 -0.21 -0.76 13.05
CA LYS A 353 -1.26 -1.69 13.47
C LYS A 353 -2.65 -1.06 13.50
N LEU A 354 -2.91 -0.08 12.63
CA LEU A 354 -4.18 0.64 12.57
C LEU A 354 -5.36 -0.34 12.50
N GLY A 355 -5.27 -1.39 11.69
CA GLY A 355 -6.34 -2.38 11.56
C GLY A 355 -6.71 -3.03 12.90
N ASP A 356 -5.72 -3.49 13.66
CA ASP A 356 -5.94 -4.11 14.97
C ASP A 356 -6.48 -3.09 15.99
N ILE A 357 -5.98 -1.85 16.00
CA ILE A 357 -6.45 -0.78 16.89
C ILE A 357 -7.94 -0.48 16.64
N LYS A 358 -8.35 -0.37 15.37
CA LYS A 358 -9.75 -0.10 14.99
C LYS A 358 -10.65 -1.27 15.38
N LEU A 359 -10.18 -2.52 15.20
CA LEU A 359 -10.90 -3.72 15.66
C LEU A 359 -11.11 -3.71 17.16
N GLU A 360 -10.07 -3.46 17.95
CA GLU A 360 -10.14 -3.49 19.41
C GLU A 360 -11.21 -2.51 19.92
N VAL A 361 -11.25 -1.29 19.35
CA VAL A 361 -12.26 -0.29 19.69
C VAL A 361 -13.65 -0.71 19.21
N ALA A 362 -13.77 -1.29 18.01
CA ALA A 362 -15.04 -1.82 17.51
C ALA A 362 -15.57 -2.96 18.40
N GLU A 363 -14.72 -3.89 18.83
CA GLU A 363 -15.06 -5.00 19.74
C GLU A 363 -15.49 -4.49 21.12
N PHE A 364 -14.79 -3.49 21.68
CA PHE A 364 -15.16 -2.87 22.95
C PHE A 364 -16.60 -2.34 22.96
N TYR A 365 -17.06 -1.81 21.83
CA TYR A 365 -18.42 -1.30 21.66
C TYR A 365 -19.43 -2.32 21.14
N GLY A 366 -19.00 -3.53 20.80
CA GLY A 366 -19.87 -4.54 20.20
C GLY A 366 -20.64 -5.30 21.27
N ASP A 367 -21.98 -5.29 21.18
CA ASP A 367 -22.79 -6.28 21.87
C ASP A 367 -22.77 -7.58 21.02
N GLU A 368 -22.47 -8.73 21.63
CA GLU A 368 -22.64 -10.05 20.99
C GLU A 368 -24.08 -10.18 20.49
N ILE A 369 -24.28 -10.29 19.17
CA ILE A 369 -25.58 -10.69 18.63
C ILE A 369 -25.75 -12.21 18.80
N ALA A 370 -26.99 -12.67 18.87
CA ALA A 370 -27.33 -14.04 19.29
C ALA A 370 -26.77 -15.18 18.40
N ASP A 371 -26.08 -14.88 17.30
CA ASP A 371 -25.39 -15.87 16.45
C ASP A 371 -23.86 -15.84 16.54
N GLY A 372 -23.26 -14.93 17.32
CA GLY A 372 -21.81 -14.83 17.50
C GLY A 372 -21.12 -13.66 16.80
N GLY A 373 -21.83 -12.83 16.02
CA GLY A 373 -21.28 -11.56 15.49
C GLY A 373 -21.38 -10.37 16.47
N LEU A 374 -20.87 -9.20 16.06
CA LEU A 374 -21.12 -7.91 16.74
C LEU A 374 -22.27 -7.14 16.06
N ASP A 375 -23.06 -6.38 16.83
CA ASP A 375 -24.12 -5.50 16.29
C ASP A 375 -23.56 -4.51 15.26
N GLN A 376 -24.10 -4.57 14.03
CA GLN A 376 -23.67 -3.76 12.89
C GLN A 376 -24.13 -2.31 12.98
N ASN A 377 -25.14 -1.99 13.80
CA ASN A 377 -25.62 -0.62 13.92
C ASN A 377 -24.92 0.08 15.08
N ARG A 378 -23.81 0.77 14.77
CA ARG A 378 -23.12 1.62 15.74
C ARG A 378 -23.90 2.92 15.92
N THR A 379 -23.80 3.52 17.10
CA THR A 379 -24.14 4.94 17.22
C THR A 379 -23.08 5.77 16.52
N ILE A 380 -23.44 6.96 16.02
CA ILE A 380 -22.47 7.91 15.43
C ILE A 380 -21.28 8.14 16.37
N ALA A 381 -21.52 8.24 17.68
CA ALA A 381 -20.47 8.41 18.68
C ALA A 381 -19.49 7.23 18.75
N GLN A 382 -19.96 6.00 18.48
CA GLN A 382 -19.09 4.81 18.41
C GLN A 382 -18.29 4.79 17.10
N SER A 383 -18.90 5.13 15.96
CA SER A 383 -18.17 5.27 14.69
C SER A 383 -17.07 6.33 14.79
N LEU A 384 -17.35 7.47 15.43
CA LEU A 384 -16.37 8.53 15.70
C LEU A 384 -15.24 8.03 16.62
N ALA A 385 -15.57 7.28 17.68
CA ALA A 385 -14.54 6.72 18.56
C ALA A 385 -13.60 5.75 17.84
N ILE A 386 -14.11 4.99 16.86
CA ILE A 386 -13.27 4.12 16.02
C ILE A 386 -12.40 4.99 15.09
N LYS A 387 -12.98 5.99 14.42
CA LYS A 387 -12.24 6.95 13.58
C LYS A 387 -11.09 7.63 14.36
N GLU A 388 -11.35 8.07 15.59
CA GLU A 388 -10.39 8.76 16.46
C GLU A 388 -9.32 7.84 17.09
N ALA A 389 -9.45 6.52 16.95
CA ALA A 389 -8.44 5.58 17.46
C ALA A 389 -7.24 5.52 16.51
N GLY A 390 -6.02 5.54 17.03
CA GLY A 390 -4.82 5.63 16.19
C GLY A 390 -3.55 5.10 16.85
N SER A 391 -2.51 4.98 16.04
CA SER A 391 -1.17 4.55 16.45
C SER A 391 -0.48 5.64 17.30
N LEU A 392 0.14 5.26 18.42
CA LEU A 392 0.73 6.18 19.38
C LEU A 392 2.27 6.18 19.32
N GLY A 393 2.89 7.35 19.56
CA GLY A 393 4.34 7.61 19.48
C GLY A 393 5.27 6.80 20.40
N ALA A 394 4.75 6.06 21.40
CA ALA A 394 5.57 5.30 22.33
C ALA A 394 6.00 3.93 21.80
N ASP A 395 5.17 3.33 20.94
CA ASP A 395 5.30 1.93 20.51
C ASP A 395 5.43 1.81 18.97
N ASN A 396 5.52 2.93 18.26
CA ASN A 396 5.59 2.94 16.81
C ASN A 396 6.52 4.06 16.27
N ALA A 397 7.29 3.73 15.23
CA ALA A 397 8.29 4.61 14.64
C ALA A 397 7.71 5.82 13.88
N PHE A 398 6.51 5.70 13.32
CA PHE A 398 5.88 6.74 12.49
C PHE A 398 5.25 7.90 13.29
N PRO A 399 4.54 7.69 14.41
CA PRO A 399 4.02 8.81 15.23
C PRO A 399 5.07 9.44 16.17
N HIS A 400 6.31 8.94 16.20
CA HIS A 400 7.26 9.32 17.25
C HIS A 400 7.77 10.77 17.15
N TYR A 401 7.95 11.29 15.93
CA TYR A 401 8.33 12.67 15.67
C TYR A 401 7.47 13.23 14.52
N ASP A 402 7.42 14.56 14.44
CA ASP A 402 7.03 15.27 13.22
C ASP A 402 8.12 15.03 12.16
N TRP A 403 7.84 14.13 11.21
CA TRP A 403 8.82 13.66 10.23
C TRP A 403 8.90 14.53 8.98
N ASP A 404 7.85 15.29 8.68
CA ASP A 404 7.82 16.20 7.53
C ASP A 404 8.54 17.54 7.83
N ALA A 405 8.94 17.77 9.10
CA ALA A 405 9.71 18.93 9.53
C ALA A 405 11.12 19.09 8.90
N GLN A 406 11.53 20.35 8.79
CA GLN A 406 12.84 20.78 8.25
C GLN A 406 14.04 20.07 8.89
N ASN A 407 14.01 19.80 10.19
CA ASN A 407 15.13 19.20 10.93
C ASN A 407 15.12 17.66 10.92
N ARG A 408 14.21 17.04 10.15
CA ARG A 408 14.05 15.58 10.04
C ARG A 408 14.23 15.04 8.62
N GLN A 409 14.63 15.86 7.67
CA GLN A 409 14.84 15.48 6.26
C GLN A 409 15.66 14.20 6.07
N SER A 410 16.74 14.00 6.83
CA SER A 410 17.58 12.78 6.75
C SER A 410 16.93 11.50 7.32
N CYS A 411 15.73 11.60 7.89
CA CYS A 411 14.96 10.50 8.46
C CYS A 411 13.77 10.13 7.58
N GLN A 412 13.32 11.02 6.70
CA GLN A 412 12.15 10.83 5.84
C GLN A 412 12.28 9.61 4.93
N GLU A 413 13.51 9.25 4.53
CA GLU A 413 13.76 8.06 3.70
C GLU A 413 13.35 6.74 4.36
N CYS A 414 13.08 6.70 5.67
CA CYS A 414 12.60 5.51 6.38
C CYS A 414 11.33 5.73 7.21
N HIS A 415 10.99 6.98 7.52
CA HIS A 415 9.88 7.30 8.43
C HIS A 415 8.69 7.95 7.75
N THR A 416 8.69 8.08 6.41
CA THR A 416 7.52 8.56 5.65
C THR A 416 7.39 7.80 4.33
N ALA A 417 6.16 7.59 3.85
CA ALA A 417 5.92 6.96 2.55
C ALA A 417 6.52 7.79 1.40
N THR A 418 6.35 9.12 1.45
CA THR A 418 6.90 10.05 0.46
C THR A 418 8.42 9.93 0.37
N GLY A 419 9.11 9.96 1.52
CA GLY A 419 10.56 9.93 1.56
C GLY A 419 11.12 8.58 1.14
N PHE A 420 10.50 7.48 1.58
CA PHE A 420 10.93 6.13 1.21
C PHE A 420 10.73 5.86 -0.29
N LYS A 421 9.59 6.24 -0.89
CA LYS A 421 9.40 6.15 -2.35
C LYS A 421 10.48 6.93 -3.10
N ASN A 422 10.69 8.19 -2.74
CA ASN A 422 11.63 9.05 -3.44
C ASN A 422 13.07 8.54 -3.31
N TYR A 423 13.42 7.98 -2.14
CA TYR A 423 14.72 7.37 -1.92
C TYR A 423 14.91 6.09 -2.74
N THR A 424 13.97 5.15 -2.67
CA THR A 424 14.10 3.85 -3.35
C THR A 424 13.98 3.94 -4.87
N ALA A 425 13.28 4.95 -5.40
CA ALA A 425 13.20 5.21 -6.83
C ALA A 425 14.51 5.75 -7.44
N ASP A 426 15.29 6.53 -6.69
CA ASP A 426 16.64 6.97 -7.11
C ASP A 426 17.55 7.24 -5.90
N PRO A 427 18.12 6.17 -5.30
CA PRO A 427 18.92 6.32 -4.07
C PRO A 427 20.23 7.06 -4.32
N THR A 428 20.69 7.16 -5.58
CA THR A 428 21.96 7.79 -5.92
C THR A 428 21.87 9.31 -6.02
N THR A 429 20.72 9.84 -6.41
CA THR A 429 20.49 11.28 -6.53
C THR A 429 19.45 11.82 -5.55
N TYR A 430 18.95 10.97 -4.66
CA TYR A 430 18.00 11.34 -3.61
C TYR A 430 18.46 12.59 -2.84
N ASP A 431 17.54 13.54 -2.76
CA ASP A 431 17.66 14.75 -1.94
C ASP A 431 16.34 14.92 -1.20
N ALA A 432 16.38 14.80 0.12
CA ALA A 432 15.21 14.93 0.99
C ALA A 432 14.54 16.31 0.88
N ALA A 433 15.24 17.34 0.37
CA ALA A 433 14.64 18.63 0.08
C ALA A 433 13.60 18.57 -1.07
N ASN A 434 13.61 17.51 -1.88
CA ASN A 434 12.65 17.28 -2.95
C ASN A 434 11.41 16.49 -2.50
N ASN A 435 11.34 16.05 -1.23
CA ASN A 435 10.14 15.42 -0.71
C ASN A 435 9.01 16.46 -0.64
N ASP A 436 7.87 16.11 -1.25
CA ASP A 436 6.70 16.97 -1.34
C ASP A 436 5.56 16.39 -0.50
N PHE A 437 5.29 17.04 0.62
CA PHE A 437 4.20 16.69 1.52
C PHE A 437 3.01 17.65 1.39
N SER A 438 2.83 18.31 0.23
CA SER A 438 1.74 19.29 0.03
C SER A 438 0.33 18.73 0.18
N HIS A 439 0.19 17.40 0.25
CA HIS A 439 -1.06 16.71 0.51
C HIS A 439 -1.39 16.64 2.02
N LEU A 440 -0.41 16.87 2.89
CA LEU A 440 -0.61 17.02 4.32
C LEU A 440 -1.08 18.45 4.64
N ALA A 441 -2.01 18.57 5.59
CA ALA A 441 -2.61 19.83 5.98
C ALA A 441 -1.55 20.80 6.53
N ASP A 442 -1.62 22.07 6.12
CA ASP A 442 -0.73 23.16 6.56
C ASP A 442 0.78 22.97 6.24
N TRP A 443 1.18 21.89 5.56
CA TRP A 443 2.55 21.73 5.10
C TRP A 443 2.85 22.69 3.94
N ALA A 444 3.99 23.36 4.01
CA ALA A 444 4.42 24.27 2.94
C ALA A 444 5.93 24.50 2.94
N VAL A 445 6.47 24.78 1.75
CA VAL A 445 7.83 25.29 1.57
C VAL A 445 7.74 26.75 1.15
N ASP A 446 8.39 27.65 1.89
CA ASP A 446 8.44 29.05 1.51
C ASP A 446 9.46 29.35 0.40
N GLY A 447 9.49 30.60 -0.08
CA GLY A 447 10.38 31.01 -1.17
C GLY A 447 11.89 30.97 -0.84
N ASP A 448 12.24 30.80 0.43
CA ASP A 448 13.63 30.63 0.91
C ASP A 448 13.96 29.14 1.19
N GLY A 449 13.02 28.21 0.94
CA GLY A 449 13.17 26.78 1.14
C GLY A 449 12.94 26.32 2.58
N ILE A 450 12.29 27.14 3.42
CA ILE A 450 11.97 26.77 4.80
C ILE A 450 10.65 25.99 4.81
N VAL A 451 10.71 24.80 5.40
CA VAL A 451 9.54 23.93 5.62
C VAL A 451 8.74 24.41 6.83
N THR A 452 7.43 24.56 6.65
CA THR A 452 6.41 24.52 7.70
C THR A 452 5.87 23.09 7.70
N SER A 453 6.04 22.36 8.81
CA SER A 453 5.53 21.00 8.97
C SER A 453 4.02 20.95 9.11
N SER A 454 3.45 19.79 8.79
CA SER A 454 2.07 19.46 9.13
C SER A 454 1.96 19.08 10.62
N GLY A 455 0.72 19.04 11.11
CA GLY A 455 0.42 18.28 12.32
C GLY A 455 0.16 16.79 12.07
N GLN A 456 0.09 16.38 10.79
CA GLN A 456 -0.11 15.01 10.35
C GLN A 456 1.23 14.29 10.14
N ASN A 457 1.23 12.97 10.25
CA ASN A 457 2.39 12.14 9.91
C ASN A 457 2.01 11.05 8.90
N GLU A 458 2.94 10.71 8.00
CA GLU A 458 2.75 9.58 7.10
C GLU A 458 3.19 8.27 7.77
N LEU A 459 2.30 7.27 7.75
CA LEU A 459 2.71 5.87 7.84
C LEU A 459 3.39 5.44 6.53
N LEU A 460 3.98 4.24 6.53
CA LEU A 460 4.34 3.62 5.26
C LEU A 460 3.05 3.17 4.55
N TYR A 461 2.90 3.57 3.29
CA TYR A 461 1.78 3.21 2.42
C TYR A 461 2.25 2.20 1.35
N CYS A 462 1.33 1.54 0.65
CA CYS A 462 1.71 0.60 -0.43
C CYS A 462 2.57 1.29 -1.49
N TRP A 463 2.22 2.53 -1.87
CA TRP A 463 2.99 3.33 -2.82
C TRP A 463 4.37 3.80 -2.33
N GLY A 464 4.69 3.59 -1.04
CA GLY A 464 6.05 3.75 -0.56
C GLY A 464 6.96 2.69 -1.19
N CYS A 465 6.50 1.43 -1.24
CA CYS A 465 7.26 0.31 -1.77
C CYS A 465 6.98 0.05 -3.25
N HIS A 466 5.72 0.22 -3.67
CA HIS A 466 5.24 -0.21 -4.97
C HIS A 466 5.00 0.94 -5.95
N SER A 467 5.35 0.73 -7.21
CA SER A 467 5.08 1.66 -8.31
C SER A 467 3.67 1.51 -8.89
N ASP A 468 3.00 0.40 -8.58
CA ASP A 468 1.62 0.10 -8.97
C ASP A 468 0.95 -0.82 -7.93
N ASN A 469 -0.36 -1.03 -8.06
CA ASN A 469 -1.13 -1.96 -7.22
C ASN A 469 -0.96 -3.44 -7.63
N GLN A 470 -0.18 -3.73 -8.70
CA GLN A 470 0.13 -5.09 -9.15
C GLN A 470 1.38 -5.64 -8.48
N GLY A 471 2.06 -4.84 -7.66
CA GLY A 471 3.16 -5.25 -6.80
C GLY A 471 4.55 -4.92 -7.36
N ALA A 472 4.67 -4.19 -8.46
CA ALA A 472 5.98 -3.76 -8.95
C ALA A 472 6.67 -2.86 -7.91
N LEU A 473 7.96 -3.08 -7.64
CA LEU A 473 8.73 -2.35 -6.62
C LEU A 473 9.62 -1.27 -7.24
N TYR A 474 9.86 -0.17 -6.50
CA TYR A 474 10.86 0.84 -6.91
C TYR A 474 12.30 0.33 -6.75
N ALA A 475 12.57 -0.34 -5.63
CA ALA A 475 13.92 -0.76 -5.25
C ALA A 475 14.45 -1.88 -6.17
N SER A 476 15.64 -1.68 -6.74
CA SER A 476 16.35 -2.68 -7.53
C SER A 476 17.86 -2.47 -7.50
N GLY A 477 18.64 -3.53 -7.74
CA GLY A 477 20.10 -3.47 -7.80
C GLY A 477 20.81 -3.50 -6.43
N ASP A 478 22.12 -3.24 -6.47
CA ASP A 478 22.97 -3.25 -5.28
C ASP A 478 22.60 -2.12 -4.31
N ASN A 479 22.56 -2.44 -3.01
CA ASN A 479 22.20 -1.51 -1.95
C ASN A 479 23.47 -0.91 -1.34
N THR A 480 23.78 0.34 -1.69
CA THR A 480 24.90 1.08 -1.09
C THR A 480 24.44 1.78 0.18
N MET A 481 25.02 1.40 1.32
CA MET A 481 24.67 2.01 2.61
C MET A 481 25.27 3.41 2.76
N SER A 482 24.67 4.21 3.65
CA SER A 482 25.13 5.57 3.97
C SER A 482 26.46 5.63 4.74
N TYR A 483 27.01 4.47 5.10
CA TYR A 483 28.21 4.31 5.91
C TYR A 483 29.25 3.39 5.25
N SER A 484 30.46 3.41 5.81
CA SER A 484 31.60 2.64 5.33
C SER A 484 32.16 1.75 6.44
N TYR A 485 32.97 0.76 6.07
CA TYR A 485 33.80 -0.01 6.97
C TYR A 485 35.26 0.02 6.47
N ASP A 486 36.21 0.39 7.34
CA ASP A 486 37.62 0.58 7.01
C ASP A 486 37.85 1.53 5.81
N GLY A 487 36.98 2.53 5.67
CA GLY A 487 36.99 3.50 4.57
C GLY A 487 36.52 2.94 3.22
N VAL A 488 35.94 1.74 3.20
CA VAL A 488 35.31 1.11 2.02
C VAL A 488 33.79 1.22 2.18
N ALA A 489 33.10 1.66 1.13
CA ALA A 489 31.64 1.73 1.13
C ALA A 489 31.03 0.35 1.39
N VAL A 490 30.05 0.27 2.29
CA VAL A 490 29.29 -0.95 2.54
C VAL A 490 28.26 -1.12 1.43
N VAL A 491 28.33 -2.26 0.72
CA VAL A 491 27.41 -2.60 -0.36
C VAL A 491 26.84 -3.99 -0.09
N ILE A 492 25.53 -4.06 0.09
CA ILE A 492 24.79 -5.33 0.12
C ILE A 492 24.36 -5.63 -1.31
N PRO A 493 24.68 -6.82 -1.87
CA PRO A 493 24.41 -7.12 -3.26
C PRO A 493 22.90 -7.12 -3.57
N ASP A 494 22.56 -6.98 -4.85
CA ASP A 494 21.20 -7.21 -5.34
C ASP A 494 20.75 -8.64 -5.01
N ILE A 495 19.69 -8.74 -4.20
CA ILE A 495 19.08 -10.00 -3.79
C ILE A 495 17.58 -10.04 -4.13
N GLY A 496 17.18 -9.32 -5.19
CA GLY A 496 15.80 -9.27 -5.66
C GLY A 496 14.90 -8.40 -4.78
N ASN A 497 13.65 -8.81 -4.59
CA ASN A 497 12.63 -7.98 -3.93
C ASN A 497 13.01 -7.57 -2.50
N SER A 498 13.86 -8.35 -1.81
CA SER A 498 14.36 -8.01 -0.47
C SER A 498 15.16 -6.70 -0.42
N ASN A 499 15.61 -6.17 -1.57
CA ASN A 499 16.25 -4.85 -1.65
C ASN A 499 15.38 -3.74 -1.05
N THR A 500 14.05 -3.81 -1.21
CA THR A 500 13.12 -2.82 -0.64
C THR A 500 13.30 -2.70 0.88
N CYS A 501 13.48 -3.83 1.58
CA CYS A 501 13.65 -3.87 3.03
C CYS A 501 15.03 -3.35 3.48
N ILE A 502 16.07 -3.61 2.68
CA ILE A 502 17.47 -3.32 3.04
C ILE A 502 17.73 -1.83 3.20
N HIS A 503 17.01 -0.97 2.48
CA HIS A 503 17.20 0.47 2.56
C HIS A 503 17.07 1.04 3.98
N CYS A 504 16.18 0.48 4.80
CA CYS A 504 16.04 0.86 6.20
C CYS A 504 16.65 -0.18 7.15
N HIS A 505 16.39 -1.47 6.92
CA HIS A 505 16.87 -2.54 7.79
C HIS A 505 18.34 -2.91 7.57
N GLY A 506 19.04 -2.28 6.62
CA GLY A 506 20.50 -2.36 6.48
C GLY A 506 21.26 -1.58 7.55
N GLY A 507 20.55 -0.77 8.35
CA GLY A 507 21.11 0.13 9.36
C GLY A 507 21.52 1.49 8.77
N ARG A 508 21.78 2.46 9.65
CA ARG A 508 22.19 3.82 9.27
C ARG A 508 23.66 4.13 9.55
N ASN A 509 24.33 3.24 10.26
CA ASN A 509 25.76 3.32 10.55
C ASN A 509 26.28 1.94 10.97
N ASN A 510 27.55 1.89 11.32
CA ASN A 510 28.14 0.79 12.08
C ASN A 510 29.06 1.35 13.18
N VAL A 511 29.61 0.45 13.98
CA VAL A 511 30.54 0.79 15.07
C VAL A 511 31.99 1.05 14.61
N ASP A 512 32.31 0.97 13.33
CA ASP A 512 33.68 1.19 12.85
C ASP A 512 34.14 2.63 13.14
N ASN A 513 33.20 3.56 13.04
CA ASN A 513 33.38 4.98 13.34
C ASN A 513 33.61 5.28 14.83
N LEU A 514 33.42 4.31 15.74
CA LEU A 514 33.62 4.55 17.18
C LEU A 514 35.06 4.91 17.56
N LYS A 515 36.02 4.62 16.67
CA LYS A 515 37.42 5.01 16.84
C LYS A 515 37.63 6.52 16.69
N ASP A 516 36.74 7.21 15.94
CA ASP A 516 36.91 8.61 15.53
C ASP A 516 35.71 9.54 15.87
N ALA A 517 34.56 9.00 16.30
CA ALA A 517 33.34 9.74 16.61
C ALA A 517 33.17 10.11 18.11
N SER A 518 32.28 11.08 18.38
CA SER A 518 31.73 11.29 19.73
C SER A 518 30.87 10.08 20.13
N ARG A 519 31.06 9.57 21.35
CA ARG A 519 30.33 8.41 21.86
C ARG A 519 28.85 8.74 22.08
N SER A 520 27.98 7.79 21.76
CA SER A 520 26.52 7.85 21.85
C SER A 520 25.98 6.93 22.95
N SER A 521 24.87 7.34 23.56
CA SER A 521 24.04 6.49 24.43
C SER A 521 23.02 5.64 23.66
N ARG A 522 22.90 5.87 22.36
CA ARG A 522 22.08 5.07 21.43
C ARG A 522 22.98 4.12 20.65
N PHE A 523 22.40 3.03 20.13
CA PHE A 523 23.11 2.20 19.18
C PHE A 523 23.47 3.00 17.93
N GLU A 524 24.71 2.88 17.48
CA GLU A 524 25.18 3.60 16.29
C GLU A 524 24.47 3.15 15.02
N GLY A 525 24.22 1.83 14.88
CA GLY A 525 23.65 1.26 13.66
C GLY A 525 22.19 1.60 13.40
N HIS A 526 21.53 2.26 14.35
CA HIS A 526 20.10 2.56 14.35
C HIS A 526 19.22 1.31 14.55
N HIS A 527 17.96 1.53 14.94
CA HIS A 527 17.04 0.50 15.39
C HIS A 527 16.55 -0.42 14.25
N GLY A 528 16.31 -1.70 14.57
CA GLY A 528 15.80 -2.74 13.67
C GLY A 528 16.68 -3.09 12.46
N PRO A 529 18.02 -3.17 12.56
CA PRO A 529 18.90 -3.39 11.41
C PRO A 529 19.00 -4.89 11.02
N ALA A 530 17.86 -5.53 10.75
CA ALA A 530 17.74 -6.96 10.47
C ALA A 530 18.62 -7.42 9.30
N ALA A 531 18.54 -6.70 8.17
CA ALA A 531 19.37 -6.98 7.01
C ALA A 531 20.84 -6.70 7.32
N GLY A 532 21.16 -5.64 8.06
CA GLY A 532 22.54 -5.38 8.45
C GLY A 532 23.12 -6.49 9.33
N THR A 533 22.30 -7.15 10.14
CA THR A 533 22.70 -8.33 10.94
C THR A 533 22.91 -9.57 10.08
N LEU A 534 21.97 -9.83 9.17
CA LEU A 534 22.05 -10.93 8.20
C LEU A 534 23.31 -10.83 7.34
N PHE A 535 23.63 -9.62 6.88
CA PHE A 535 24.80 -9.28 6.05
C PHE A 535 26.00 -8.76 6.86
N SER A 536 26.14 -9.21 8.12
CA SER A 536 27.23 -8.79 9.02
C SER A 536 28.64 -8.92 8.45
N SER A 537 28.86 -9.83 7.50
CA SER A 537 30.14 -9.99 6.80
C SER A 537 30.56 -8.79 5.93
N VAL A 538 29.64 -7.86 5.65
CA VAL A 538 29.92 -6.62 4.93
C VAL A 538 29.54 -5.38 5.72
N THR A 539 28.50 -5.44 6.56
CA THR A 539 28.02 -4.27 7.31
C THR A 539 28.82 -4.00 8.57
N HIS A 540 29.32 -5.06 9.23
CA HIS A 540 30.07 -4.99 10.48
C HIS A 540 29.39 -4.12 11.55
N LEU A 541 28.07 -4.28 11.73
CA LEU A 541 27.24 -3.45 12.61
C LEU A 541 27.70 -3.40 14.06
N GLY A 542 28.11 -4.55 14.62
CA GLY A 542 28.48 -4.71 16.02
C GLY A 542 29.98 -4.51 16.27
N TYR A 543 30.35 -4.16 17.51
CA TYR A 543 31.74 -3.96 17.91
C TYR A 543 32.53 -5.26 17.90
N GLU A 544 33.31 -5.42 16.85
CA GLU A 544 34.22 -6.54 16.64
C GLU A 544 35.56 -6.31 17.35
N PHE A 545 35.87 -7.15 18.33
CA PHE A 545 37.10 -7.01 19.11
C PHE A 545 38.34 -7.46 18.34
N ASP A 546 39.42 -6.68 18.48
CA ASP A 546 40.70 -6.95 17.84
C ASP A 546 41.22 -8.37 18.11
N GLY A 547 41.58 -9.08 17.03
CA GLY A 547 42.13 -10.44 17.09
C GLY A 547 41.10 -11.56 17.22
N GLN A 548 39.80 -11.22 17.33
CA GLN A 548 38.71 -12.19 17.21
C GLN A 548 38.21 -12.31 15.77
N SER A 549 37.48 -13.39 15.48
CA SER A 549 36.83 -13.59 14.19
C SER A 549 35.32 -13.56 14.35
N TYR A 550 34.66 -12.74 13.53
CA TYR A 550 33.21 -12.63 13.41
C TYR A 550 32.68 -13.12 12.07
N ALA A 551 33.56 -13.65 11.21
CA ALA A 551 33.17 -14.23 9.93
C ALA A 551 32.10 -15.32 10.10
N ASN A 552 31.15 -15.34 9.16
CA ASN A 552 30.13 -16.37 9.08
C ASN A 552 30.74 -17.77 9.09
N VAL A 553 30.11 -18.68 9.83
CA VAL A 553 30.47 -20.09 9.80
C VAL A 553 30.19 -20.67 8.41
N SER A 554 30.93 -21.71 8.01
CA SER A 554 30.90 -22.20 6.62
C SER A 554 29.57 -22.80 6.16
N TYR A 555 28.62 -23.01 7.07
CA TYR A 555 27.28 -23.54 6.82
C TYR A 555 26.18 -22.49 7.06
N PHE A 556 26.54 -21.24 7.35
CA PHE A 556 25.58 -20.14 7.41
C PHE A 556 25.23 -19.71 5.99
N HIS A 557 23.95 -19.87 5.63
CA HIS A 557 23.41 -19.59 4.30
C HIS A 557 22.10 -18.79 4.34
N HIS A 558 21.76 -18.16 5.47
CA HIS A 558 20.50 -17.40 5.56
C HIS A 558 20.48 -16.21 4.60
N ALA A 559 21.64 -15.61 4.32
CA ALA A 559 21.77 -14.54 3.33
C ALA A 559 21.52 -14.99 1.88
N ASP A 560 21.55 -16.31 1.63
CA ASP A 560 21.35 -16.91 0.31
C ASP A 560 19.90 -17.40 0.11
N ILE A 561 19.04 -17.33 1.14
CA ILE A 561 17.62 -17.72 1.05
C ILE A 561 16.93 -16.88 -0.03
N GLY A 562 16.14 -17.52 -0.88
CA GLY A 562 15.38 -16.81 -1.90
C GLY A 562 16.24 -16.17 -3.00
N THR A 563 17.52 -16.52 -3.13
CA THR A 563 18.41 -15.95 -4.14
C THR A 563 18.53 -16.85 -5.37
N ILE A 564 18.96 -16.27 -6.50
CA ILE A 564 19.18 -16.99 -7.76
C ILE A 564 20.65 -16.98 -8.19
N ASP A 565 21.06 -18.03 -8.88
CA ASP A 565 22.35 -18.11 -9.54
C ASP A 565 22.38 -17.32 -10.86
N ALA A 566 23.55 -17.27 -11.50
CA ALA A 566 23.73 -16.54 -12.76
C ALA A 566 22.93 -17.11 -13.94
N ASP A 567 22.44 -18.36 -13.83
CA ASP A 567 21.60 -19.02 -14.82
C ASP A 567 20.09 -18.83 -14.51
N GLY A 568 19.76 -18.10 -13.43
CA GLY A 568 18.40 -17.80 -12.98
C GLY A 568 17.73 -18.92 -12.17
N ASN A 569 18.49 -19.91 -11.69
CA ASN A 569 17.96 -20.97 -10.84
C ASN A 569 18.09 -20.60 -9.36
N GLU A 570 17.16 -21.05 -8.52
CA GLU A 570 17.29 -20.91 -7.07
C GLU A 570 18.64 -21.48 -6.59
N VAL A 571 19.38 -20.70 -5.79
CA VAL A 571 20.64 -21.17 -5.16
C VAL A 571 20.34 -22.35 -4.23
N TYR A 572 19.23 -22.25 -3.49
CA TYR A 572 18.68 -23.31 -2.65
C TYR A 572 17.24 -23.59 -3.05
N ALA A 573 17.02 -24.75 -3.66
CA ALA A 573 15.70 -25.16 -4.13
C ALA A 573 14.67 -25.20 -2.99
N GLY A 574 13.50 -24.61 -3.23
CA GLY A 574 12.40 -24.51 -2.27
C GLY A 574 12.46 -23.27 -1.39
N THR A 575 13.36 -22.32 -1.67
CA THR A 575 13.47 -21.06 -0.90
C THR A 575 12.98 -19.82 -1.68
N GLY A 576 12.61 -19.99 -2.95
CA GLY A 576 12.08 -18.91 -3.79
C GLY A 576 13.15 -18.05 -4.46
N THR A 577 12.74 -16.89 -5.00
CA THR A 577 13.60 -16.00 -5.82
C THR A 577 13.53 -14.52 -5.41
N SER A 578 12.89 -14.22 -4.28
CA SER A 578 12.59 -12.84 -3.86
C SER A 578 13.55 -12.31 -2.78
N GLY A 579 14.63 -13.04 -2.53
CA GLY A 579 15.64 -12.75 -1.50
C GLY A 579 15.26 -13.20 -0.09
N PRO A 580 16.18 -13.04 0.87
CA PRO A 580 16.10 -13.66 2.19
C PRO A 580 15.08 -12.98 3.12
N CYS A 581 14.86 -11.67 2.99
CA CYS A 581 13.89 -10.96 3.81
C CYS A 581 12.47 -11.42 3.44
N VAL A 582 12.14 -11.38 2.14
CA VAL A 582 10.85 -11.80 1.61
C VAL A 582 10.63 -13.31 1.83
N GLY A 583 11.66 -14.14 1.60
CA GLY A 583 11.54 -15.59 1.77
C GLY A 583 11.20 -16.05 3.20
N CYS A 584 11.53 -15.25 4.21
CA CYS A 584 11.19 -15.52 5.61
C CYS A 584 9.91 -14.79 6.07
N HIS A 585 9.77 -13.50 5.75
CA HIS A 585 8.71 -12.63 6.30
C HIS A 585 7.46 -12.53 5.44
N MET A 586 7.56 -12.85 4.15
CA MET A 586 6.46 -12.73 3.20
C MET A 586 6.30 -14.02 2.38
N ALA A 587 6.51 -15.17 3.03
CA ALA A 587 6.10 -16.44 2.46
C ALA A 587 4.61 -16.35 2.07
N ASP A 588 4.25 -16.86 0.90
CA ASP A 588 2.89 -16.74 0.32
C ASP A 588 2.40 -15.30 0.09
N SER A 589 3.32 -14.33 -0.04
CA SER A 589 3.02 -12.89 -0.28
C SER A 589 2.25 -12.21 0.86
N ASP A 590 2.41 -12.69 2.10
CA ASP A 590 1.80 -12.08 3.29
C ASP A 590 2.44 -10.73 3.66
N HIS A 591 1.60 -9.70 3.87
CA HIS A 591 2.00 -8.35 4.28
C HIS A 591 1.90 -8.09 5.79
N THR A 592 1.66 -9.12 6.62
CA THR A 592 1.78 -9.00 8.09
C THR A 592 3.23 -8.96 8.56
N PHE A 593 4.17 -9.50 7.76
CA PHE A 593 5.60 -9.67 8.05
C PHE A 593 5.93 -10.60 9.24
N ALA A 594 4.93 -11.27 9.82
CA ALA A 594 5.11 -12.16 10.95
C ALA A 594 5.67 -13.51 10.51
N VAL A 595 6.75 -13.96 11.16
CA VAL A 595 7.43 -15.23 10.87
C VAL A 595 6.98 -16.36 11.81
N VAL A 596 6.37 -15.99 12.93
CA VAL A 596 6.02 -16.92 14.01
C VAL A 596 4.63 -16.61 14.56
N GLU A 597 3.96 -17.65 15.04
CA GLU A 597 2.80 -17.50 15.92
C GLU A 597 3.24 -17.74 17.36
N GLU A 598 2.88 -16.82 18.25
CA GLU A 598 3.19 -16.92 19.68
C GLU A 598 1.93 -17.22 20.49
N ASP A 599 2.08 -17.97 21.59
CA ASP A 599 1.00 -18.12 22.57
C ASP A 599 0.75 -16.77 23.25
N GLU A 600 -0.47 -16.26 23.12
CA GLU A 600 -0.85 -14.92 23.58
C GLU A 600 -0.63 -14.66 25.08
N VAL A 601 -0.52 -15.72 25.90
CA VAL A 601 -0.35 -15.61 27.37
C VAL A 601 1.11 -15.68 27.77
N THR A 602 1.88 -16.56 27.12
CA THR A 602 3.26 -16.88 27.52
C THR A 602 4.32 -16.23 26.64
N GLY A 603 3.98 -15.86 25.40
CA GLY A 603 4.94 -15.36 24.40
C GLY A 603 5.82 -16.45 23.78
N GLU A 604 5.51 -17.73 24.05
CA GLU A 604 6.24 -18.89 23.50
C GLU A 604 5.95 -19.02 22.00
N ILE A 605 6.99 -19.23 21.18
CA ILE A 605 6.83 -19.54 19.76
C ILE A 605 6.16 -20.92 19.61
N THR A 606 4.94 -20.92 19.07
CA THR A 606 4.13 -22.14 18.87
C THR A 606 4.22 -22.69 17.46
N SER A 607 4.45 -21.83 16.46
CA SER A 607 4.59 -22.22 15.05
C SER A 607 5.46 -21.23 14.27
N ILE A 608 5.92 -21.64 13.08
CA ILE A 608 6.69 -20.82 12.14
C ILE A 608 5.88 -20.73 10.85
N THR A 609 5.50 -19.51 10.43
CA THR A 609 4.64 -19.28 9.27
C THR A 609 5.35 -19.67 7.97
N SER A 610 6.64 -19.39 7.85
CA SER A 610 7.50 -19.75 6.70
C SER A 610 8.26 -21.08 6.88
N PHE A 611 7.68 -22.06 7.59
CA PHE A 611 8.36 -23.31 7.94
C PHE A 611 8.93 -24.09 6.75
N GLU A 612 8.25 -24.07 5.60
CA GLU A 612 8.71 -24.75 4.38
C GLU A 612 10.06 -24.19 3.89
N THR A 613 10.30 -22.88 4.02
CA THR A 613 11.60 -22.25 3.71
C THR A 613 12.71 -22.83 4.59
N CYS A 614 12.44 -23.02 5.89
CA CYS A 614 13.40 -23.63 6.81
C CYS A 614 13.64 -25.12 6.48
N ALA A 615 12.57 -25.85 6.17
CA ALA A 615 12.60 -27.28 5.86
C ALA A 615 13.39 -27.61 4.57
N ALA A 616 13.62 -26.62 3.70
CA ALA A 616 14.46 -26.77 2.51
C ALA A 616 15.95 -27.02 2.86
N CYS A 617 16.42 -26.51 4.00
CA CYS A 617 17.82 -26.58 4.42
C CYS A 617 18.01 -27.34 5.74
N HIS A 618 17.04 -27.28 6.64
CA HIS A 618 17.10 -27.89 7.96
C HIS A 618 16.42 -29.24 8.01
N ASN A 619 16.94 -30.11 8.86
CA ASN A 619 16.28 -31.38 9.14
C ASN A 619 15.10 -31.14 10.09
N THR A 620 13.90 -31.53 9.69
CA THR A 620 12.68 -31.32 10.49
C THR A 620 12.09 -32.63 11.01
N THR A 621 12.74 -33.77 10.75
CA THR A 621 12.14 -35.10 10.98
C THR A 621 12.90 -35.96 11.99
N ASP A 622 14.17 -35.68 12.22
CA ASP A 622 15.00 -36.38 13.21
C ASP A 622 15.60 -35.39 14.20
N PRO A 623 15.05 -35.27 15.42
CA PRO A 623 15.60 -34.40 16.47
C PRO A 623 17.07 -34.68 16.86
N ALA A 624 17.61 -35.85 16.49
CA ALA A 624 19.01 -36.18 16.72
C ALA A 624 19.89 -35.97 15.48
N GLY A 625 19.32 -35.54 14.35
CA GLY A 625 20.05 -35.29 13.12
C GLY A 625 20.72 -33.91 13.10
N ASP A 626 21.76 -33.78 12.28
CA ASP A 626 22.48 -32.52 12.11
C ASP A 626 21.53 -31.42 11.63
N HIS A 627 21.70 -30.21 12.18
CA HIS A 627 20.91 -29.02 11.85
C HIS A 627 19.38 -29.22 12.00
N TYR A 628 18.95 -29.99 13.00
CA TYR A 628 17.53 -30.08 13.34
C TYR A 628 16.92 -28.72 13.67
N PHE A 629 15.70 -28.47 13.21
CA PHE A 629 15.00 -27.20 13.46
C PHE A 629 13.48 -27.40 13.49
N ASP A 630 12.85 -26.76 14.46
CA ASP A 630 11.40 -26.56 14.59
C ASP A 630 11.11 -25.32 15.46
N ALA A 631 9.84 -25.04 15.73
CA ALA A 631 9.41 -23.94 16.60
C ALA A 631 10.08 -23.97 17.99
N SER A 632 10.27 -25.16 18.58
CA SER A 632 10.90 -25.29 19.91
C SER A 632 12.39 -24.97 19.89
N VAL A 633 13.08 -25.27 18.78
CA VAL A 633 14.48 -24.86 18.60
C VAL A 633 14.59 -23.34 18.44
N LEU A 634 13.65 -22.72 17.72
CA LEU A 634 13.65 -21.26 17.57
C LEU A 634 13.34 -20.55 18.90
N GLU A 635 12.40 -21.09 19.69
CA GLU A 635 12.12 -20.64 21.05
C GLU A 635 13.36 -20.76 21.95
N GLU A 636 14.08 -21.90 21.89
CA GLU A 636 15.33 -22.08 22.63
C GLU A 636 16.37 -21.02 22.27
N GLU A 637 16.51 -20.70 20.98
CA GLU A 637 17.41 -19.64 20.51
C GLU A 637 16.96 -18.25 20.98
N LYS A 638 15.66 -17.95 20.97
CA LYS A 638 15.08 -16.69 21.50
C LYS A 638 15.39 -16.53 22.98
N LEU A 639 15.03 -17.52 23.81
CA LEU A 639 15.25 -17.48 25.26
C LEU A 639 16.74 -17.39 25.62
N GLY A 640 17.58 -18.18 24.96
CA GLY A 640 19.02 -18.15 25.17
C GLY A 640 19.66 -16.82 24.81
N PHE A 641 19.18 -16.17 23.74
CA PHE A 641 19.58 -14.84 23.33
C PHE A 641 19.14 -13.76 24.33
N GLU A 642 17.86 -13.74 24.72
CA GLU A 642 17.31 -12.79 25.69
C GLU A 642 18.02 -12.89 27.05
N GLU A 643 18.22 -14.10 27.59
CA GLU A 643 18.98 -14.27 28.83
C GLU A 643 20.46 -13.83 28.68
N ALA A 644 21.07 -14.04 27.51
CA ALA A 644 22.44 -13.59 27.26
C ALA A 644 22.56 -12.07 27.23
N ILE A 645 21.55 -11.36 26.70
CA ILE A 645 21.45 -9.90 26.80
C ILE A 645 21.37 -9.49 28.28
N MET A 646 20.52 -10.16 29.08
CA MET A 646 20.40 -9.87 30.51
C MET A 646 21.73 -10.09 31.27
N VAL A 647 22.49 -11.14 30.94
CA VAL A 647 23.82 -11.35 31.53
C VAL A 647 24.74 -10.18 31.20
N LEU A 648 24.79 -9.76 29.94
CA LEU A 648 25.60 -8.62 29.53
C LEU A 648 25.14 -7.33 30.21
N GLU A 649 23.83 -7.05 30.24
CA GLU A 649 23.24 -5.88 30.92
C GLU A 649 23.67 -5.82 32.38
N ASN A 650 23.64 -6.94 33.10
CA ASN A 650 24.04 -6.99 34.50
C ASN A 650 25.53 -6.66 34.70
N TYR A 651 26.40 -7.01 33.75
CA TYR A 651 27.79 -6.56 33.76
C TYR A 651 27.90 -5.08 33.36
N ILE A 652 27.16 -4.59 32.36
CA ILE A 652 27.15 -3.20 31.92
C ILE A 652 26.72 -2.25 33.06
N THR A 653 25.64 -2.60 33.75
CA THR A 653 25.07 -1.84 34.89
C THR A 653 25.79 -2.13 36.22
N ASN A 654 26.76 -3.04 36.20
CA ASN A 654 27.57 -3.45 37.34
C ASN A 654 26.74 -3.99 38.54
N THR A 655 25.53 -4.51 38.28
CA THR A 655 24.77 -5.31 39.25
C THR A 655 25.47 -6.65 39.51
N THR A 656 26.06 -7.21 38.46
CA THR A 656 27.17 -8.16 38.55
C THR A 656 28.46 -7.37 38.40
N VAL A 657 29.36 -7.48 39.39
CA VAL A 657 30.58 -6.67 39.42
C VAL A 657 31.44 -6.97 38.18
N ASN A 658 31.59 -5.97 37.32
CA ASN A 658 32.51 -6.01 36.18
C ASN A 658 33.94 -5.63 36.61
N THR A 659 34.92 -5.87 35.74
CA THR A 659 36.34 -5.62 36.02
C THR A 659 36.70 -4.14 36.25
N LEU A 660 35.90 -3.22 35.71
CA LEU A 660 36.04 -1.79 35.96
C LEU A 660 35.42 -1.37 37.31
N ASN A 661 34.49 -2.17 37.83
CA ASN A 661 33.65 -1.85 38.98
C ASN A 661 32.93 -0.50 38.82
N VAL A 662 32.38 -0.26 37.64
CA VAL A 662 31.59 0.94 37.30
C VAL A 662 30.34 0.54 36.53
N ASP A 663 29.23 1.22 36.80
CA ASP A 663 28.04 1.17 35.95
C ASP A 663 28.32 2.03 34.71
N LEU A 664 28.41 1.40 33.54
CA LEU A 664 28.69 2.09 32.27
C LEU A 664 27.54 3.02 31.82
N THR A 665 26.32 2.80 32.34
CA THR A 665 25.13 3.62 32.06
C THR A 665 25.02 4.85 32.96
N ALA A 666 25.76 4.85 34.08
CA ALA A 666 25.71 5.93 35.06
C ALA A 666 26.66 7.09 34.73
N ASP A 667 26.41 8.22 35.39
CA ASP A 667 27.28 9.40 35.34
C ASP A 667 28.63 9.15 36.03
N SER A 668 29.71 9.45 35.30
CA SER A 668 31.07 9.49 35.80
C SER A 668 31.32 10.82 36.53
N PRO A 669 31.89 10.79 37.74
CA PRO A 669 32.36 12.00 38.40
C PRO A 669 33.64 12.48 37.69
N THR A 670 33.51 13.43 36.78
CA THR A 670 34.68 14.11 36.21
C THR A 670 35.34 14.94 37.32
N LEU A 671 36.58 14.61 37.69
CA LEU A 671 37.38 15.47 38.56
C LEU A 671 37.99 16.56 37.67
N ASP A 672 37.58 17.81 37.88
CA ASP A 672 38.25 18.97 37.31
C ASP A 672 39.76 18.90 37.65
N PRO A 673 40.65 18.80 36.64
CA PRO A 673 42.09 18.76 36.86
C PRO A 673 42.64 20.02 37.56
N ASP A 674 41.88 21.12 37.52
CA ASP A 674 42.25 22.44 38.06
C ASP A 674 41.54 22.77 39.40
N GLY A 675 40.64 21.92 39.89
CA GLY A 675 40.05 22.00 41.24
C GLY A 675 39.06 23.16 41.47
N ASN A 676 38.40 23.66 40.44
CA ASN A 676 37.43 24.75 40.47
C ASN A 676 35.96 24.28 40.60
N GLY A 677 35.65 23.00 40.39
CA GLY A 677 34.31 22.44 40.57
C GLY A 677 33.95 21.43 39.47
N VAL A 678 32.98 20.56 39.73
CA VAL A 678 32.44 19.64 38.70
C VAL A 678 31.50 20.43 37.79
N ASP A 679 31.96 20.81 36.61
CA ASP A 679 31.14 21.61 35.67
C ASP A 679 30.34 20.73 34.68
N GLU A 680 30.63 19.43 34.54
CA GLU A 680 29.87 18.52 33.66
C GLU A 680 29.99 17.05 34.09
N PHE A 681 28.87 16.38 34.36
CA PHE A 681 28.83 14.92 34.51
C PHE A 681 28.79 14.30 33.12
N LEU A 682 29.80 13.48 32.79
CA LEU A 682 29.81 12.68 31.55
C LEU A 682 29.47 11.24 31.94
N ALA A 683 28.70 10.52 31.13
CA ALA A 683 28.43 9.11 31.41
C ALA A 683 29.71 8.26 31.36
N TYR A 684 29.78 7.16 32.13
CA TYR A 684 30.97 6.31 32.16
C TYR A 684 31.31 5.74 30.77
N TYR A 685 30.31 5.37 29.98
CA TYR A 685 30.51 4.91 28.60
C TYR A 685 31.32 5.91 27.75
N GLU A 686 31.27 7.22 28.07
CA GLU A 686 32.01 8.25 27.34
C GLU A 686 33.50 8.31 27.68
N THR A 687 33.88 7.77 28.85
CA THR A 687 35.21 7.96 29.44
C THR A 687 36.06 6.68 29.49
N VAL A 688 35.45 5.50 29.38
CA VAL A 688 36.16 4.20 29.42
C VAL A 688 37.02 3.95 28.17
N ALA A 689 37.87 2.93 28.19
CA ALA A 689 38.59 2.54 26.97
C ALA A 689 37.61 2.04 25.89
N ILE A 690 38.01 2.16 24.62
CA ILE A 690 37.13 1.92 23.47
C ILE A 690 36.48 0.54 23.50
N ASP A 691 37.21 -0.51 23.89
CA ASP A 691 36.67 -1.87 23.95
C ASP A 691 35.50 -1.99 24.95
N TYR A 692 35.57 -1.29 26.09
CA TYR A 692 34.46 -1.30 27.06
C TYR A 692 33.26 -0.50 26.55
N TYR A 693 33.48 0.59 25.81
CA TYR A 693 32.40 1.26 25.11
C TYR A 693 31.81 0.37 24.00
N GLY A 694 32.64 -0.43 23.33
CA GLY A 694 32.22 -1.47 22.41
C GLY A 694 31.28 -2.50 23.04
N THR A 695 31.54 -2.94 24.29
CA THR A 695 30.60 -3.81 25.02
C THR A 695 29.24 -3.15 25.24
N TYR A 696 29.22 -1.85 25.52
CA TYR A 696 27.99 -1.08 25.69
C TYR A 696 27.21 -0.95 24.38
N GLN A 697 27.91 -0.71 23.27
CA GLN A 697 27.31 -0.65 21.94
C GLN A 697 26.79 -2.02 21.48
N ASN A 698 27.49 -3.11 21.77
CA ASN A 698 26.98 -4.47 21.54
C ASN A 698 25.73 -4.78 22.36
N TYR A 699 25.66 -4.31 23.61
CA TYR A 699 24.42 -4.41 24.40
C TYR A 699 23.26 -3.67 23.73
N LYS A 700 23.49 -2.42 23.31
CA LYS A 700 22.48 -1.60 22.62
C LYS A 700 22.04 -2.21 21.29
N TYR A 701 22.97 -2.77 20.53
CA TYR A 701 22.66 -3.46 19.29
C TYR A 701 21.67 -4.61 19.49
N MET A 702 21.88 -5.46 20.50
CA MET A 702 21.00 -6.62 20.70
C MET A 702 19.60 -6.25 21.20
N ASP A 703 19.47 -5.12 21.90
CA ASP A 703 18.18 -4.52 22.28
C ASP A 703 17.46 -3.94 21.06
N ASP A 704 18.22 -3.30 20.15
CA ASP A 704 17.72 -2.69 18.92
C ASP A 704 17.48 -3.70 17.77
N GLU A 705 17.91 -4.95 17.90
CA GLU A 705 17.71 -6.03 16.91
C GLU A 705 17.20 -7.31 17.60
N PRO A 706 15.92 -7.35 17.99
CA PRO A 706 15.36 -8.48 18.75
C PRO A 706 15.37 -9.79 17.96
N GLY A 707 15.47 -9.74 16.63
CA GLY A 707 15.55 -10.91 15.74
C GLY A 707 16.96 -11.44 15.50
N ALA A 708 18.01 -10.92 16.16
CA ALA A 708 19.39 -11.28 15.86
C ALA A 708 19.68 -12.79 16.01
N TYR A 709 18.96 -13.46 16.90
CA TYR A 709 19.05 -14.91 17.12
C TYR A 709 18.60 -15.73 15.90
N ALA A 710 17.78 -15.17 15.01
CA ALA A 710 17.37 -15.81 13.76
C ALA A 710 18.18 -15.27 12.56
N HIS A 711 18.39 -13.95 12.50
CA HIS A 711 19.06 -13.29 11.36
C HIS A 711 20.53 -13.70 11.22
N ASN A 712 21.30 -13.70 12.33
CA ASN A 712 22.66 -14.24 12.34
C ASN A 712 23.10 -14.61 13.77
N ARG A 713 22.61 -15.75 14.26
CA ARG A 713 22.86 -16.21 15.62
C ARG A 713 24.34 -16.26 16.00
N TYR A 714 25.22 -16.63 15.07
CA TYR A 714 26.64 -16.78 15.36
C TYR A 714 27.34 -15.44 15.52
N TYR A 715 26.96 -14.45 14.72
CA TYR A 715 27.46 -13.09 14.86
C TYR A 715 27.05 -12.50 16.21
N ALA A 716 25.74 -12.52 16.51
CA ALA A 716 25.18 -12.03 17.77
C ALA A 716 25.80 -12.73 19.00
N LYS A 717 25.84 -14.06 18.98
CA LYS A 717 26.41 -14.88 20.06
C LYS A 717 27.88 -14.55 20.33
N ARG A 718 28.70 -14.34 19.29
CA ARG A 718 30.11 -13.98 19.46
C ARG A 718 30.31 -12.58 20.05
N LEU A 719 29.50 -11.61 19.61
CA LEU A 719 29.54 -10.25 20.16
C LEU A 719 29.16 -10.22 21.64
N LEU A 720 28.08 -10.92 22.02
CA LEU A 720 27.66 -11.09 23.41
C LEU A 720 28.74 -11.80 24.23
N PHE A 721 29.26 -12.92 23.73
CA PHE A 721 30.31 -13.69 24.41
C PHE A 721 31.55 -12.84 24.70
N ASP A 722 32.11 -12.18 23.67
CA ASP A 722 33.34 -11.42 23.80
C ASP A 722 33.15 -10.19 24.71
N SER A 723 31.94 -9.59 24.68
CA SER A 723 31.60 -8.48 25.58
C SER A 723 31.54 -8.92 27.04
N ILE A 724 30.93 -10.08 27.31
CA ILE A 724 30.89 -10.69 28.65
C ILE A 724 32.29 -11.09 29.11
N ASP A 725 33.10 -11.72 28.26
CA ASP A 725 34.49 -12.14 28.57
C ASP A 725 35.35 -10.94 28.97
N LEU A 726 35.27 -9.84 28.21
CA LEU A 726 35.98 -8.62 28.54
C LEU A 726 35.53 -8.02 29.89
N LEU A 727 34.23 -7.93 30.14
CA LEU A 727 33.70 -7.36 31.39
C LEU A 727 33.97 -8.26 32.60
N GLN A 728 34.02 -9.58 32.40
CA GLN A 728 34.29 -10.57 33.43
C GLN A 728 35.79 -10.66 33.79
N HIS A 729 36.68 -10.59 32.79
CA HIS A 729 38.10 -10.89 32.97
C HIS A 729 39.04 -9.69 32.73
N GLY A 730 38.56 -8.60 32.13
CA GLY A 730 39.35 -7.42 31.77
C GLY A 730 40.24 -7.65 30.53
N SER A 731 40.08 -8.80 29.88
CA SER A 731 40.75 -9.21 28.64
C SER A 731 39.99 -10.39 28.03
N LEU A 732 40.07 -10.59 26.72
CA LEU A 732 39.46 -11.74 26.05
C LEU A 732 40.27 -13.01 26.33
N THR A 733 39.70 -13.91 27.13
CA THR A 733 40.30 -15.19 27.51
C THR A 733 39.83 -16.36 26.66
N GLY A 734 38.72 -16.18 25.92
CA GLY A 734 38.04 -17.24 25.17
C GLY A 734 37.16 -18.13 26.04
N SER A 735 36.87 -17.72 27.28
CA SER A 735 36.00 -18.44 28.22
C SER A 735 35.19 -17.44 29.05
N ILE A 736 33.93 -17.77 29.33
CA ILE A 736 33.05 -17.02 30.26
C ILE A 736 32.47 -17.97 31.31
N THR A 737 32.00 -17.41 32.42
CA THR A 737 31.24 -18.16 33.42
C THR A 737 29.80 -17.69 33.45
N ILE A 738 28.84 -18.60 33.25
CA ILE A 738 27.40 -18.30 33.31
C ILE A 738 26.79 -19.10 34.46
N ASP A 739 26.14 -18.43 35.41
CA ASP A 739 25.46 -19.13 36.49
C ASP A 739 24.18 -19.82 35.99
N GLU A 740 24.27 -21.10 35.62
CA GLU A 740 23.14 -21.91 35.12
C GLU A 740 21.94 -21.92 36.08
N ALA A 741 22.15 -21.72 37.38
CA ALA A 741 21.04 -21.65 38.34
C ALA A 741 20.22 -20.36 38.24
N VAL A 742 20.75 -19.34 37.56
CA VAL A 742 20.13 -18.03 37.35
C VAL A 742 19.77 -17.80 35.89
N TYR A 743 20.65 -18.23 34.96
CA TYR A 743 20.53 -18.05 33.52
C TYR A 743 20.69 -19.39 32.80
N ALA A 744 19.67 -20.24 32.89
CA ALA A 744 19.75 -21.61 32.38
C ALA A 744 19.78 -21.65 30.84
N ASP A 745 19.01 -20.79 30.19
CA ASP A 745 18.89 -20.73 28.74
C ASP A 745 20.16 -20.12 28.13
N ALA A 746 20.72 -19.07 28.72
CA ALA A 746 22.02 -18.53 28.29
C ALA A 746 23.16 -19.54 28.50
N ALA A 747 23.16 -20.28 29.62
CA ALA A 747 24.15 -21.32 29.87
C ALA A 747 24.10 -22.41 28.80
N MET A 748 22.89 -22.87 28.44
CA MET A 748 22.68 -23.83 27.37
C MET A 748 23.09 -23.27 26.00
N TRP A 749 22.69 -22.04 25.68
CA TRP A 749 22.93 -21.38 24.41
C TRP A 749 24.42 -21.12 24.13
N PHE A 750 25.20 -20.79 25.16
CA PHE A 750 26.66 -20.70 25.07
C PHE A 750 27.38 -22.06 25.20
N GLY A 751 26.66 -23.14 25.50
CA GLY A 751 27.23 -24.47 25.69
C GLY A 751 28.11 -24.56 26.95
N ALA A 752 27.67 -23.95 28.05
CA ALA A 752 28.35 -24.02 29.33
C ALA A 752 28.38 -25.45 29.89
N ASP A 753 29.50 -25.85 30.47
CA ASP A 753 29.63 -27.13 31.15
C ASP A 753 28.88 -27.12 32.49
N ALA A 754 27.90 -28.00 32.65
CA ALA A 754 26.99 -28.03 33.81
C ALA A 754 27.67 -28.24 35.19
N ASP A 755 28.92 -28.74 35.22
CA ASP A 755 29.66 -28.93 36.46
C ASP A 755 30.49 -27.67 36.83
N THR A 756 30.91 -26.90 35.82
CA THR A 756 31.87 -25.79 35.98
C THR A 756 31.31 -24.43 35.63
N ASN A 757 30.13 -24.35 35.01
CA ASN A 757 29.51 -23.15 34.48
C ASN A 757 30.35 -22.41 33.43
N LEU A 758 31.38 -23.09 32.86
CA LEU A 758 32.28 -22.49 31.90
C LEU A 758 31.79 -22.76 30.48
N ALA A 759 31.62 -21.68 29.71
CA ALA A 759 31.44 -21.74 28.27
C ALA A 759 32.72 -21.33 27.55
N ALA A 760 32.96 -21.93 26.38
CA ALA A 760 34.03 -21.55 25.47
C ALA A 760 33.48 -20.71 24.32
N ARG A 761 34.32 -19.88 23.71
CA ARG A 761 33.92 -19.03 22.60
C ARG A 761 33.36 -19.85 21.41
N PRO A 762 32.18 -19.51 20.87
CA PRO A 762 31.56 -20.22 19.75
C PRO A 762 32.07 -19.84 18.34
#